data_AF-A0A1F8L2E5-F1
#
_entry.id   AF-A0A1F8L2E5-F1
#
_cell.length_a   1.000
_cell.length_b   1.000
_cell.length_c   1.000
_cell.angle_alpha   90.00
_cell.angle_beta   90.00
_cell.angle_gamma   90.00
#
_symmetry.space_group_name_H-M   'P 1'
#
loop_
_entity.id
_entity.type
_entity.pdbx_description
1 polymer ?
#
loop_
_entity_poly.entity_id
_entity_poly.type
_entity_poly.pdbx_seq_one_letter_code
_entity_poly.pdbx_strand_id
1 'polypeptide(L)'
;MKQTAVSRFFATTPLHIGFWLLVKPSAWRKALDQIDLTLPTEFSYLTLTPEQRRNPVLIQFLFNNYLLLVMFNVAAVAIFLSLAKIAQPILIQSLWLTLAYSLIIPPVMSLKSSVSSAYLLGGTIALGIGLLARHTNYIYIPIALAGGLTGNVLLNQARRTARWFNSRELAGMLTGILAAVLFIFIGISIISGQIFGVYTGVPGAMPLPARFAWIITTSAGILYLVIESLVLKSHTNKRLINVLPIAALEGLVISVSYYLFFISIENTPVFLISAGFSGGMLMCFLFTATWQLANQVGGAQAGAMAASLVLGISWVYLSNDLVMRYTFEQINIVRALLVTLAGLTFSVWRPIVSLPFIAIWNNLLYTLDSRSNVSPLKYFKLHAAFFEEGQSLVWPGLADYLILQAERDPEGFEKSKLKFSDSPQRRALQAAEIELLARKLESCADLASISGASRLAQWNFSDSQISTLLSPFARMSHDVESALNQSSVYQTRLGLGRVRDDLNLFQRELILSPQANSSRFTRVTAAWDRIIENKIERLTREANYHHEIANPYICGMPLNDQQEVFVGRTDIMARLESLLLGPNRPPLHLYGQRRMGKTSLLLNLDHYLPSTIISVFLDGQGLAGYSQLMDLFYYVINEIRSEAYRQRGLRLPAIIRQENKSLFAQISRWIDHSEKILVEHDAIVLLMMDEFEALEPILQNNKSQIQEYLGLARFVIQHRPHFKLLFVGSHTLDEINAWSTFLFNAQVVKIGRLAPSETMRLIENPVKNFQLTYVPAASQHILYLTRGHPHLVQSICYELVMLKNEQTSSQRFLATMADVEEAANRTLTSSSFFFVDVRGPQINPQTAAMLDHLSSLGPEGSISRDEWARCFPENFEANLALALKRDLVEDENGFYHFQVEMIRRWFAYRPF
;
A
#
# COMPACT_ATOMS: atom_id res chain seq x y z
N MET A 1 -26.28 -28.66 -26.97
CA MET A 1 -26.09 -27.37 -27.70
C MET A 1 -24.60 -27.04 -27.95
N LYS A 2 -23.78 -27.98 -28.47
CA LYS A 2 -22.31 -27.80 -28.65
C LYS A 2 -21.84 -27.70 -30.11
N GLN A 3 -22.74 -27.59 -31.09
CA GLN A 3 -22.38 -27.52 -32.52
C GLN A 3 -22.77 -26.21 -33.24
N THR A 4 -23.53 -25.32 -32.62
CA THR A 4 -23.97 -24.05 -33.25
C THR A 4 -23.03 -22.86 -33.03
N ALA A 5 -22.01 -22.98 -32.17
CA ALA A 5 -21.06 -21.88 -31.91
C ALA A 5 -19.82 -21.89 -32.84
N VAL A 6 -19.50 -23.02 -33.47
CA VAL A 6 -18.30 -23.16 -34.33
C VAL A 6 -18.49 -22.46 -35.68
N SER A 7 -19.73 -22.20 -36.13
CA SER A 7 -19.99 -21.59 -37.44
C SER A 7 -19.77 -20.07 -37.52
N ARG A 8 -19.75 -19.34 -36.40
CA ARG A 8 -19.45 -17.90 -36.40
C ARG A 8 -17.95 -17.57 -36.35
N PHE A 9 -17.09 -18.56 -36.17
CA PHE A 9 -15.65 -18.33 -35.99
C PHE A 9 -14.89 -18.07 -37.31
N PHE A 10 -15.51 -18.33 -38.46
CA PHE A 10 -14.85 -18.26 -39.78
C PHE A 10 -15.01 -16.94 -40.54
N ALA A 11 -15.67 -15.93 -39.97
CA ALA A 11 -15.80 -14.61 -40.60
C ALA A 11 -14.92 -13.56 -39.90
N THR A 12 -13.67 -13.90 -39.58
CA THR A 12 -12.69 -12.88 -39.20
C THR A 12 -12.14 -12.27 -40.49
N THR A 13 -12.55 -11.06 -40.81
CA THR A 13 -11.97 -10.36 -41.97
C THR A 13 -10.50 -10.06 -41.68
N PRO A 14 -9.68 -9.84 -42.72
CA PRO A 14 -8.29 -9.49 -42.52
C PRO A 14 -8.00 -8.31 -41.59
N LEU A 15 -8.90 -7.33 -41.62
CA LEU A 15 -8.87 -6.19 -40.71
C LEU A 15 -9.09 -6.59 -39.24
N HIS A 16 -9.92 -7.60 -38.95
CA HIS A 16 -10.13 -8.07 -37.58
C HIS A 16 -8.87 -8.74 -37.02
N ILE A 17 -8.16 -9.54 -37.81
CA ILE A 17 -6.90 -10.17 -37.36
C ILE A 17 -5.81 -9.10 -37.17
N GLY A 18 -5.69 -8.16 -38.11
CA GLY A 18 -4.78 -7.01 -37.95
C GLY A 18 -5.10 -6.21 -36.68
N PHE A 19 -6.38 -5.98 -36.39
CA PHE A 19 -6.83 -5.33 -35.16
C PHE A 19 -6.49 -6.13 -33.90
N TRP A 20 -6.68 -7.45 -33.89
CA TRP A 20 -6.28 -8.27 -32.74
C TRP A 20 -4.76 -8.24 -32.52
N LEU A 21 -3.96 -8.34 -33.58
CA LEU A 21 -2.51 -8.36 -33.45
C LEU A 21 -1.95 -7.01 -32.98
N LEU A 22 -2.50 -5.90 -33.47
CA LEU A 22 -1.98 -4.56 -33.16
C LEU A 22 -2.65 -3.92 -31.93
N VAL A 23 -3.96 -4.10 -31.76
CA VAL A 23 -4.78 -3.37 -30.76
C VAL A 23 -5.15 -4.25 -29.57
N LYS A 24 -5.57 -5.50 -29.81
CA LYS A 24 -6.10 -6.41 -28.79
C LYS A 24 -5.43 -7.80 -28.77
N PRO A 25 -4.14 -7.91 -28.39
CA PRO A 25 -3.41 -9.18 -28.43
C PRO A 25 -4.04 -10.30 -27.60
N SER A 26 -4.75 -10.00 -26.50
CA SER A 26 -5.44 -11.06 -25.74
C SER A 26 -6.58 -11.72 -26.52
N ALA A 27 -7.22 -11.00 -27.45
CA ALA A 27 -8.25 -11.59 -28.31
C ALA A 27 -7.64 -12.57 -29.31
N TRP A 28 -6.45 -12.27 -29.85
CA TRP A 28 -5.67 -13.23 -30.63
C TRP A 28 -5.35 -14.48 -29.81
N ARG A 29 -4.87 -14.32 -28.58
CA ARG A 29 -4.58 -15.45 -27.68
C ARG A 29 -5.83 -16.30 -27.43
N LYS A 30 -6.94 -15.66 -27.07
CA LYS A 30 -8.21 -16.34 -26.79
C LYS A 30 -8.75 -17.08 -28.01
N ALA A 31 -8.54 -16.55 -29.21
CA ALA A 31 -8.94 -17.21 -30.44
C ALA A 31 -8.10 -18.48 -30.70
N LEU A 32 -6.79 -18.44 -30.41
CA LEU A 32 -5.93 -19.62 -30.50
C LEU A 32 -6.28 -20.66 -29.42
N ASP A 33 -6.54 -20.23 -28.19
CA ASP A 33 -6.94 -21.11 -27.07
C ASP A 33 -8.22 -21.90 -27.36
N GLN A 34 -9.12 -21.34 -28.17
CA GLN A 34 -10.33 -22.03 -28.61
C GLN A 34 -10.08 -23.09 -29.70
N ILE A 35 -8.98 -22.97 -30.44
CA ILE A 35 -8.56 -23.97 -31.44
C ILE A 35 -7.76 -25.08 -30.74
N ASP A 36 -6.78 -24.70 -29.93
CA ASP A 36 -5.95 -25.59 -29.12
C ASP A 36 -5.25 -24.78 -28.01
N LEU A 37 -5.52 -25.16 -26.75
CA LEU A 37 -4.94 -24.52 -25.55
C LEU A 37 -3.41 -24.61 -25.50
N THR A 38 -2.81 -25.59 -26.16
CA THR A 38 -1.36 -25.85 -26.13
C THR A 38 -0.57 -25.07 -27.19
N LEU A 39 -1.25 -24.36 -28.10
CA LEU A 39 -0.57 -23.54 -29.11
C LEU A 39 0.11 -22.32 -28.47
N PRO A 40 1.40 -22.04 -28.72
CA PRO A 40 2.03 -20.80 -28.29
C PRO A 40 1.52 -19.59 -29.12
N THR A 41 1.68 -18.37 -28.60
CA THR A 41 1.30 -17.14 -29.35
C THR A 41 2.15 -16.91 -30.59
N GLU A 42 3.40 -17.37 -30.54
CA GLU A 42 4.40 -17.35 -31.60
C GLU A 42 4.63 -18.77 -32.11
N PHE A 43 3.66 -19.33 -32.84
CA PHE A 43 3.84 -20.63 -33.48
C PHE A 43 4.18 -20.46 -34.96
N SER A 44 5.17 -21.22 -35.42
CA SER A 44 5.43 -21.47 -36.84
C SER A 44 4.99 -22.88 -37.20
N TYR A 45 4.72 -23.14 -38.47
CA TYR A 45 4.34 -24.48 -38.91
C TYR A 45 5.46 -25.51 -38.63
N LEU A 46 6.72 -25.09 -38.59
CA LEU A 46 7.85 -25.96 -38.28
C LEU A 46 7.95 -26.33 -36.80
N THR A 47 7.45 -25.49 -35.89
CA THR A 47 7.43 -25.73 -34.45
C THR A 47 6.22 -26.53 -33.98
N LEU A 48 5.18 -26.68 -34.81
CA LEU A 48 3.98 -27.47 -34.46
C LEU A 48 4.30 -28.96 -34.26
N THR A 49 3.66 -29.57 -33.25
CA THR A 49 3.72 -31.02 -33.00
C THR A 49 3.00 -31.81 -34.10
N PRO A 50 3.29 -33.12 -34.28
CA PRO A 50 2.61 -33.95 -35.27
C PRO A 50 1.08 -33.99 -35.09
N GLU A 51 0.60 -33.92 -33.85
CA GLU A 51 -0.83 -33.88 -33.52
C GLU A 51 -1.46 -32.54 -33.91
N GLN A 52 -0.81 -31.43 -33.56
CA GLN A 52 -1.26 -30.08 -33.95
C GLN A 52 -1.32 -29.90 -35.47
N ARG A 53 -0.35 -30.47 -36.21
CA ARG A 53 -0.34 -30.45 -37.69
C ARG A 53 -1.49 -31.22 -38.33
N ARG A 54 -2.09 -32.18 -37.61
CA ARG A 54 -3.24 -32.95 -38.08
C ARG A 54 -4.58 -32.35 -37.61
N ASN A 55 -4.55 -31.27 -36.83
CA ASN A 55 -5.77 -30.62 -36.35
C ASN A 55 -6.49 -29.94 -37.55
N PRO A 56 -7.68 -30.45 -37.97
CA PRO A 56 -8.36 -29.92 -39.15
C PRO A 56 -8.84 -28.48 -38.95
N VAL A 57 -9.15 -28.09 -37.70
CA VAL A 57 -9.60 -26.73 -37.37
C VAL A 57 -8.47 -25.73 -37.56
N LEU A 58 -7.25 -26.07 -37.12
CA LEU A 58 -6.08 -25.23 -37.30
C LEU A 58 -5.72 -25.06 -38.78
N ILE A 59 -5.74 -26.14 -39.57
CA ILE A 59 -5.47 -26.09 -41.02
C ILE A 59 -6.51 -25.22 -41.72
N GLN A 60 -7.80 -25.42 -41.44
CA GLN A 60 -8.87 -24.64 -42.03
C GLN A 60 -8.78 -23.16 -41.64
N PHE A 61 -8.43 -22.87 -40.39
CA PHE A 61 -8.20 -21.50 -39.90
C PHE A 61 -7.07 -20.83 -40.68
N LEU A 62 -5.91 -21.48 -40.81
CA LEU A 62 -4.76 -20.91 -41.53
C LEU A 62 -5.09 -20.69 -43.01
N PHE A 63 -5.64 -21.71 -43.68
CA PHE A 63 -5.96 -21.63 -45.11
C PHE A 63 -6.98 -20.54 -45.42
N ASN A 64 -8.09 -20.49 -44.67
CA ASN A 64 -9.14 -19.49 -44.89
C ASN A 64 -8.61 -18.07 -44.66
N ASN A 65 -7.79 -17.86 -43.63
CA ASN A 65 -7.26 -16.52 -43.34
C ASN A 65 -6.24 -16.03 -44.36
N TYR A 66 -5.39 -16.92 -44.91
CA TYR A 66 -4.49 -16.53 -46.00
C TYR A 66 -5.25 -16.26 -47.30
N LEU A 67 -6.23 -17.11 -47.64
CA LEU A 67 -7.04 -16.89 -48.82
C LEU A 67 -7.82 -15.57 -48.73
N LEU A 68 -8.43 -15.30 -47.57
CA LEU A 68 -9.10 -14.03 -47.28
C LEU A 68 -8.13 -12.84 -47.34
N LEU A 69 -6.89 -12.98 -46.84
CA LEU A 69 -5.87 -11.94 -46.91
C LEU A 69 -5.49 -11.60 -48.37
N VAL A 70 -5.27 -12.63 -49.20
CA VAL A 70 -4.98 -12.45 -50.64
C VAL A 70 -6.14 -11.74 -51.33
N MET A 71 -7.37 -12.24 -51.15
CA MET A 71 -8.56 -11.63 -51.75
C MET A 71 -8.76 -10.18 -51.28
N PHE A 72 -8.54 -9.91 -49.99
CA PHE A 72 -8.65 -8.58 -49.42
C PHE A 72 -7.62 -7.62 -50.00
N ASN A 73 -6.34 -7.99 -50.07
CA ASN A 73 -5.30 -7.11 -50.61
C ASN A 73 -5.57 -6.76 -52.07
N VAL A 74 -5.88 -7.77 -52.90
CA VAL A 74 -6.18 -7.57 -54.32
C VAL A 74 -7.43 -6.70 -54.49
N ALA A 75 -8.51 -6.96 -53.74
CA ALA A 75 -9.72 -6.16 -53.79
C ALA A 75 -9.50 -4.72 -53.30
N ALA A 76 -8.77 -4.52 -52.22
CA ALA A 76 -8.48 -3.20 -51.66
C ALA A 76 -7.67 -2.34 -52.63
N VAL A 77 -6.63 -2.92 -53.25
CA VAL A 77 -5.83 -2.24 -54.28
C VAL A 77 -6.68 -1.96 -55.52
N ALA A 78 -7.48 -2.93 -55.99
CA ALA A 78 -8.36 -2.74 -57.13
C ALA A 78 -9.36 -1.59 -56.90
N ILE A 79 -10.04 -1.57 -55.76
CA ILE A 79 -11.02 -0.55 -55.40
C ILE A 79 -10.34 0.82 -55.29
N PHE A 80 -9.25 0.92 -54.54
CA PHE A 80 -8.57 2.20 -54.32
C PHE A 80 -8.04 2.80 -55.62
N LEU A 81 -7.37 1.99 -56.45
CA LEU A 81 -6.80 2.45 -57.71
C LEU A 81 -7.89 2.78 -58.75
N SER A 82 -9.02 2.07 -58.71
CA SER A 82 -10.20 2.40 -59.54
C SER A 82 -10.85 3.70 -59.13
N LEU A 83 -11.02 3.95 -57.82
CA LEU A 83 -11.53 5.22 -57.29
C LEU A 83 -10.59 6.39 -57.62
N ALA A 84 -9.28 6.14 -57.65
CA ALA A 84 -8.26 7.10 -58.07
C ALA A 84 -8.18 7.31 -59.61
N LYS A 85 -9.06 6.67 -60.41
CA LYS A 85 -9.13 6.79 -61.88
C LYS A 85 -7.82 6.50 -62.61
N ILE A 86 -7.08 5.49 -62.17
CA ILE A 86 -5.78 5.14 -62.75
C ILE A 86 -5.95 4.36 -64.06
N ALA A 87 -5.03 4.55 -64.99
CA ALA A 87 -5.02 3.85 -66.27
C ALA A 87 -4.97 2.32 -66.09
N GLN A 88 -5.79 1.61 -66.88
CA GLN A 88 -5.90 0.14 -66.88
C GLN A 88 -4.58 -0.64 -66.90
N PRO A 89 -3.55 -0.30 -67.72
CA PRO A 89 -2.30 -1.06 -67.72
C PRO A 89 -1.55 -0.99 -66.38
N ILE A 90 -1.55 0.17 -65.72
CA ILE A 90 -0.90 0.37 -64.42
C ILE A 90 -1.68 -0.34 -63.30
N LEU A 91 -3.01 -0.33 -63.39
CA LEU A 91 -3.87 -1.09 -62.50
C LEU A 91 -3.55 -2.59 -62.57
N ILE A 92 -3.48 -3.17 -63.77
CA ILE A 92 -3.17 -4.59 -63.97
C ILE A 92 -1.79 -4.95 -63.42
N GLN A 93 -0.77 -4.11 -63.66
CA GLN A 93 0.57 -4.31 -63.10
C GLN A 93 0.55 -4.35 -61.57
N SER A 94 -0.15 -3.41 -60.95
CA SER A 94 -0.30 -3.29 -59.50
C SER A 94 -0.99 -4.52 -58.90
N LEU A 95 -2.01 -5.06 -59.57
CA LEU A 95 -2.72 -6.25 -59.14
C LEU A 95 -1.86 -7.51 -59.22
N TRP A 96 -1.06 -7.69 -60.27
CA TRP A 96 -0.13 -8.83 -60.38
C TRP A 96 0.95 -8.81 -59.29
N LEU A 97 1.52 -7.64 -58.99
CA LEU A 97 2.46 -7.49 -57.88
C LEU A 97 1.80 -7.78 -56.53
N THR A 98 0.60 -7.22 -56.28
CA THR A 98 -0.17 -7.46 -55.06
C THR A 98 -0.46 -8.95 -54.86
N LEU A 99 -0.87 -9.64 -55.92
CA LEU A 99 -1.15 -11.06 -55.91
C LEU A 99 0.13 -11.86 -55.60
N ALA A 100 1.23 -11.55 -56.28
CA ALA A 100 2.50 -12.25 -56.10
C ALA A 100 3.02 -12.14 -54.66
N TYR A 101 3.08 -10.92 -54.10
CA TYR A 101 3.52 -10.70 -52.72
C TYR A 101 2.55 -11.33 -51.68
N SER A 102 1.24 -11.27 -51.93
CA SER A 102 0.24 -11.89 -51.03
C SER A 102 0.29 -13.42 -51.04
N LEU A 103 0.71 -14.03 -52.16
CA LEU A 103 0.82 -15.48 -52.28
C LEU A 103 2.12 -16.03 -51.67
N ILE A 104 3.22 -15.29 -51.76
CA ILE A 104 4.54 -15.80 -51.33
C ILE A 104 4.88 -15.47 -49.87
N ILE A 105 4.63 -14.25 -49.40
CA ILE A 105 5.12 -13.80 -48.07
C ILE A 105 4.41 -14.56 -46.92
N PRO A 106 3.07 -14.63 -46.86
CA PRO A 106 2.40 -15.29 -45.74
C PRO A 106 2.80 -16.77 -45.52
N PRO A 107 2.80 -17.66 -46.54
CA PRO A 107 3.17 -19.06 -46.29
C PRO A 107 4.63 -19.22 -45.88
N VAL A 108 5.56 -18.47 -46.48
CA VAL A 108 6.99 -18.55 -46.14
C VAL A 108 7.25 -18.04 -44.72
N MET A 109 6.67 -16.90 -44.33
CA MET A 109 6.83 -16.37 -42.96
C MET A 109 6.17 -17.26 -41.91
N SER A 110 5.00 -17.83 -42.20
CA SER A 110 4.29 -18.73 -41.27
C SER A 110 4.98 -20.06 -41.09
N LEU A 111 5.70 -20.52 -42.13
CA LEU A 111 6.52 -21.71 -42.03
C LEU A 111 7.67 -21.51 -41.03
N LYS A 112 8.29 -20.32 -41.02
CA LYS A 112 9.61 -20.11 -40.39
C LYS A 112 9.65 -19.23 -39.14
N SER A 113 8.76 -18.25 -39.03
CA SER A 113 8.79 -17.25 -37.94
C SER A 113 7.55 -17.36 -37.08
N SER A 114 6.42 -16.81 -37.52
CA SER A 114 5.15 -16.94 -36.84
C SER A 114 3.99 -16.57 -37.77
N VAL A 115 2.81 -17.14 -37.49
CA VAL A 115 1.57 -16.83 -38.21
C VAL A 115 1.17 -15.36 -38.05
N SER A 116 1.42 -14.76 -36.89
CA SER A 116 1.16 -13.33 -36.63
C SER A 116 2.04 -12.42 -37.50
N SER A 117 3.34 -12.72 -37.58
CA SER A 117 4.29 -11.98 -38.40
C SER A 117 3.99 -12.10 -39.89
N ALA A 118 3.64 -13.31 -40.34
CA ALA A 118 3.25 -13.56 -41.72
C ALA A 118 2.03 -12.73 -42.16
N TYR A 119 1.06 -12.60 -41.26
CA TYR A 119 -0.15 -11.84 -41.51
C TYR A 119 0.15 -10.36 -41.73
N LEU A 120 0.91 -9.76 -40.80
CA LEU A 120 1.25 -8.35 -40.88
C LEU A 120 2.22 -8.07 -42.01
N LEU A 121 3.31 -8.82 -42.12
CA LEU A 121 4.31 -8.60 -43.14
C LEU A 121 3.73 -8.78 -44.54
N GLY A 122 3.04 -9.90 -44.79
CA GLY A 122 2.45 -10.18 -46.10
C GLY A 122 1.31 -9.23 -46.44
N GLY A 123 0.45 -8.90 -45.48
CA GLY A 123 -0.65 -7.96 -45.68
C GLY A 123 -0.16 -6.55 -46.03
N THR A 124 0.77 -6.02 -45.24
CA THR A 124 1.26 -4.64 -45.39
C THR A 124 2.14 -4.45 -46.62
N ILE A 125 3.04 -5.40 -46.92
CA ILE A 125 3.90 -5.34 -48.12
C ILE A 125 3.06 -5.47 -49.38
N ALA A 126 2.17 -6.47 -49.45
CA ALA A 126 1.40 -6.69 -50.67
C ALA A 126 0.44 -5.53 -50.96
N LEU A 127 -0.27 -5.02 -49.95
CA LEU A 127 -1.15 -3.86 -50.09
C LEU A 127 -0.34 -2.62 -50.47
N GLY A 128 0.76 -2.36 -49.77
CA GLY A 128 1.58 -1.17 -49.96
C GLY A 128 2.32 -1.13 -51.30
N ILE A 129 2.92 -2.23 -51.72
CA ILE A 129 3.55 -2.35 -53.06
C ILE A 129 2.49 -2.24 -54.15
N GLY A 130 1.31 -2.84 -53.97
CA GLY A 130 0.19 -2.67 -54.89
C GLY A 130 -0.22 -1.21 -55.09
N LEU A 131 -0.32 -0.44 -54.01
CA LEU A 131 -0.68 0.97 -54.08
C LEU A 131 0.42 1.88 -54.64
N LEU A 132 1.68 1.52 -54.41
CA LEU A 132 2.86 2.34 -54.76
C LEU A 132 3.67 1.81 -55.95
N ALA A 133 3.19 0.79 -56.67
CA ALA A 133 3.92 0.19 -57.80
C ALA A 133 4.36 1.22 -58.86
N ARG A 134 3.56 2.28 -59.07
CA ARG A 134 3.86 3.39 -60.00
C ARG A 134 4.92 4.38 -59.49
N HIS A 135 5.25 4.30 -58.20
CA HIS A 135 6.09 5.22 -57.45
C HIS A 135 7.30 4.44 -56.92
N THR A 136 8.13 3.95 -57.84
CA THR A 136 9.29 3.07 -57.57
C THR A 136 10.19 3.59 -56.45
N ASN A 137 10.46 4.90 -56.43
CA ASN A 137 11.27 5.56 -55.40
C ASN A 137 10.70 5.47 -53.98
N TYR A 138 9.40 5.19 -53.82
CA TYR A 138 8.71 5.14 -52.53
C TYR A 138 8.34 3.72 -52.08
N ILE A 139 8.74 2.69 -52.82
CA ILE A 139 8.47 1.27 -52.50
C ILE A 139 9.09 0.85 -51.15
N TYR A 140 10.13 1.53 -50.68
CA TYR A 140 10.72 1.27 -49.37
C TYR A 140 9.76 1.58 -48.21
N ILE A 141 8.79 2.49 -48.38
CA ILE A 141 7.85 2.90 -47.32
C ILE A 141 7.03 1.72 -46.79
N PRO A 142 6.30 0.96 -47.64
CA PRO A 142 5.50 -0.16 -47.16
C PRO A 142 6.34 -1.29 -46.57
N ILE A 143 7.58 -1.48 -47.03
CA ILE A 143 8.50 -2.49 -46.51
C ILE A 143 9.03 -2.07 -45.13
N ALA A 144 9.41 -0.79 -44.98
CA ALA A 144 9.81 -0.20 -43.70
C ALA A 144 8.68 -0.25 -42.66
N LEU A 145 7.45 0.04 -43.09
CA LEU A 145 6.26 -0.04 -42.25
C LEU A 145 5.96 -1.49 -41.85
N ALA A 146 6.04 -2.43 -42.80
CA ALA A 146 5.82 -3.85 -42.56
C ALA A 146 6.81 -4.42 -41.54
N GLY A 147 8.10 -4.12 -41.70
CA GLY A 147 9.15 -4.50 -40.75
C GLY A 147 8.87 -3.94 -39.36
N GLY A 148 8.58 -2.65 -39.25
CA GLY A 148 8.25 -2.00 -37.98
C GLY A 148 7.01 -2.59 -37.29
N LEU A 149 5.90 -2.76 -38.01
CA LEU A 149 4.65 -3.33 -37.45
C LEU A 149 4.82 -4.79 -37.02
N THR A 150 5.57 -5.57 -37.79
CA THR A 150 5.87 -6.98 -37.46
C THR A 150 6.75 -7.05 -36.20
N GLY A 151 7.77 -6.18 -36.11
CA GLY A 151 8.57 -6.01 -34.89
C GLY A 151 7.74 -5.61 -33.69
N ASN A 152 6.81 -4.67 -33.85
CA ASN A 152 5.91 -4.23 -32.76
C ASN A 152 5.09 -5.40 -32.20
N VAL A 153 4.56 -6.27 -33.06
CA VAL A 153 3.79 -7.44 -32.62
C VAL A 153 4.66 -8.45 -31.88
N LEU A 154 5.85 -8.74 -32.40
CA LEU A 154 6.80 -9.64 -31.72
C LEU A 154 7.23 -9.06 -30.35
N LEU A 155 7.46 -7.76 -30.26
CA LEU A 155 7.74 -7.08 -28.98
C LEU A 155 6.56 -7.14 -28.00
N ASN A 156 5.33 -6.93 -28.49
CA ASN A 156 4.12 -6.99 -27.67
C ASN A 156 3.81 -8.42 -27.17
N GLN A 157 4.27 -9.44 -27.89
CA GLN A 157 4.11 -10.86 -27.55
C GLN A 157 5.19 -11.34 -26.57
N ALA A 158 6.43 -10.82 -26.69
CA ALA A 158 7.58 -11.20 -25.86
C ALA A 158 7.60 -10.67 -24.41
N ARG A 159 6.46 -10.17 -23.86
CA ARG A 159 6.40 -9.37 -22.62
C ARG A 159 7.25 -9.90 -21.44
N ARG A 160 8.35 -9.21 -21.14
CA ARG A 160 8.92 -9.02 -19.81
C ARG A 160 8.82 -7.55 -19.41
N THR A 161 8.64 -7.30 -18.12
CA THR A 161 8.42 -5.99 -17.47
C THR A 161 9.66 -5.10 -17.36
N ALA A 162 10.83 -5.52 -17.87
CA ALA A 162 12.07 -4.76 -17.75
C ALA A 162 12.16 -3.67 -18.83
N ARG A 163 12.23 -2.39 -18.39
CA ARG A 163 12.31 -1.20 -19.27
C ARG A 163 13.72 -0.85 -19.74
N TRP A 164 14.75 -1.58 -19.32
CA TRP A 164 16.15 -1.24 -19.61
C TRP A 164 16.79 -2.30 -20.49
N PHE A 165 17.40 -1.85 -21.58
CA PHE A 165 18.12 -2.71 -22.53
C PHE A 165 19.37 -3.27 -21.87
N ASN A 166 19.48 -4.60 -21.80
CA ASN A 166 20.65 -5.25 -21.24
C ASN A 166 21.79 -5.31 -22.26
N SER A 167 23.05 -5.39 -21.79
CA SER A 167 24.23 -5.50 -22.67
C SER A 167 24.16 -6.71 -23.62
N ARG A 168 23.53 -7.81 -23.19
CA ARG A 168 23.27 -8.99 -24.04
C ARG A 168 22.29 -8.70 -25.16
N GLU A 169 21.24 -7.91 -24.90
CA GLU A 169 20.25 -7.52 -25.91
C GLU A 169 20.89 -6.61 -26.96
N LEU A 170 21.74 -5.65 -26.54
CA LEU A 170 22.53 -4.82 -27.48
C LEU A 170 23.47 -5.67 -28.34
N ALA A 171 24.20 -6.60 -27.71
CA ALA A 171 25.09 -7.50 -28.43
C ALA A 171 24.33 -8.35 -29.46
N GLY A 172 23.17 -8.89 -29.09
CA GLY A 172 22.33 -9.65 -30.02
C GLY A 172 21.78 -8.81 -31.17
N MET A 173 21.38 -7.57 -30.90
CA MET A 173 20.92 -6.67 -31.96
C MET A 173 22.04 -6.39 -32.97
N LEU A 174 23.26 -6.10 -32.48
CA LEU A 174 24.42 -5.85 -33.32
C LEU A 174 24.84 -7.08 -34.13
N THR A 175 24.83 -8.28 -33.54
CA THR A 175 25.19 -9.51 -34.28
C THR A 175 24.20 -9.79 -35.41
N GLY A 176 22.89 -9.60 -35.19
CA GLY A 176 21.88 -9.74 -36.22
C GLY A 176 22.08 -8.74 -37.38
N ILE A 177 22.31 -7.46 -37.05
CA ILE A 177 22.53 -6.42 -38.05
C ILE A 177 23.81 -6.67 -38.87
N LEU A 178 24.92 -7.01 -38.21
CA LEU A 178 26.19 -7.29 -38.89
C LEU A 178 26.10 -8.50 -39.82
N ALA A 179 25.42 -9.57 -39.38
CA ALA A 179 25.18 -10.74 -40.21
C ALA A 179 24.31 -10.41 -41.43
N ALA A 180 23.27 -9.58 -41.24
CA ALA A 180 22.43 -9.13 -42.35
C ALA A 180 23.21 -8.29 -43.37
N VAL A 181 24.07 -7.37 -42.92
CA VAL A 181 24.94 -6.58 -43.80
C VAL A 181 25.84 -7.49 -44.63
N LEU A 182 26.41 -8.53 -44.02
CA LEU A 182 27.21 -9.53 -44.74
C LEU A 182 26.37 -10.28 -45.79
N PHE A 183 25.16 -10.75 -45.44
CA PHE A 183 24.28 -11.44 -46.38
C PHE A 183 23.85 -10.55 -47.55
N ILE A 184 23.54 -9.28 -47.28
CA ILE A 184 23.19 -8.28 -48.30
C ILE A 184 24.36 -8.03 -49.23
N PHE A 185 25.57 -7.85 -48.68
CA PHE A 185 26.78 -7.62 -49.48
C PHE A 185 27.08 -8.79 -50.42
N ILE A 186 27.08 -10.02 -49.90
CA ILE A 186 27.31 -11.23 -50.70
C ILE A 186 26.18 -11.38 -51.75
N GLY A 187 24.93 -11.19 -51.34
CA GLY A 187 23.76 -11.29 -52.22
C GLY A 187 23.82 -10.30 -53.39
N ILE A 188 24.10 -9.03 -53.14
CA ILE A 188 24.26 -8.01 -54.18
C ILE A 188 25.43 -8.33 -55.10
N SER A 189 26.56 -8.81 -54.56
CA SER A 189 27.73 -9.16 -55.37
C SER A 189 27.45 -10.31 -56.35
N ILE A 190 26.55 -11.24 -55.98
CA ILE A 190 26.07 -12.32 -56.85
C ILE A 190 25.05 -11.78 -57.86
N ILE A 191 24.04 -11.03 -57.39
CA ILE A 191 22.93 -10.55 -58.23
C ILE A 191 23.40 -9.54 -59.28
N SER A 192 24.35 -8.67 -58.92
CA SER A 192 24.98 -7.70 -59.84
C SER A 192 25.91 -8.34 -60.87
N GLY A 193 26.19 -9.64 -60.76
CA GLY A 193 27.13 -10.34 -61.66
C GLY A 193 28.60 -9.95 -61.49
N GLN A 194 28.92 -9.07 -60.53
CA GLN A 194 30.30 -8.60 -60.27
C GLN A 194 31.27 -9.76 -60.02
N ILE A 195 30.86 -10.74 -59.21
CA ILE A 195 31.69 -11.91 -58.87
C ILE A 195 32.01 -12.76 -60.12
N PHE A 196 31.15 -12.73 -61.14
CA PHE A 196 31.30 -13.52 -62.35
C PHE A 196 31.97 -12.73 -63.49
N GLY A 197 32.43 -11.49 -63.23
CA GLY A 197 33.04 -10.63 -64.26
C GLY A 197 32.03 -10.11 -65.29
N VAL A 198 30.74 -10.19 -64.97
CA VAL A 198 29.62 -9.79 -65.83
C VAL A 198 28.95 -8.61 -65.16
N TYR A 199 29.65 -7.47 -65.08
CA TYR A 199 29.07 -6.29 -64.44
C TYR A 199 28.00 -5.68 -65.34
N THR A 200 26.74 -5.95 -65.04
CA THR A 200 25.61 -5.21 -65.58
C THR A 200 25.31 -4.07 -64.62
N GLY A 201 26.07 -2.98 -64.71
CA GLY A 201 25.84 -1.81 -63.87
C GLY A 201 24.42 -1.28 -64.09
N VAL A 202 23.66 -1.13 -62.99
CA VAL A 202 22.22 -0.78 -62.97
C VAL A 202 21.37 -1.88 -63.62
N PRO A 203 20.11 -2.15 -63.22
CA PRO A 203 19.27 -3.02 -64.02
C PRO A 203 18.98 -2.32 -65.37
N GLY A 204 19.84 -2.59 -66.36
CA GLY A 204 19.72 -2.21 -67.76
C GLY A 204 18.81 -3.17 -68.53
N ALA A 205 18.64 -2.93 -69.84
CA ALA A 205 17.66 -3.56 -70.71
C ALA A 205 17.55 -5.08 -70.52
N MET A 206 16.54 -5.51 -69.76
CA MET A 206 16.10 -6.90 -69.72
C MET A 206 15.50 -7.27 -71.09
N PRO A 207 15.67 -8.50 -71.57
CA PRO A 207 16.20 -9.66 -70.85
C PRO A 207 17.75 -9.81 -70.90
N LEU A 208 18.32 -10.40 -69.84
CA LEU A 208 19.73 -10.81 -69.81
C LEU A 208 19.98 -12.04 -70.69
N PRO A 209 21.20 -12.20 -71.26
CA PRO A 209 21.56 -13.43 -71.95
C PRO A 209 21.39 -14.65 -71.03
N ALA A 210 20.68 -15.68 -71.50
CA ALA A 210 20.24 -16.82 -70.68
C ALA A 210 21.37 -17.48 -69.88
N ARG A 211 22.58 -17.60 -70.47
CA ARG A 211 23.76 -18.18 -69.79
C ARG A 211 24.15 -17.43 -68.52
N PHE A 212 24.05 -16.11 -68.51
CA PHE A 212 24.42 -15.29 -67.35
C PHE A 212 23.30 -15.28 -66.32
N ALA A 213 22.04 -15.24 -66.76
CA ALA A 213 20.90 -15.41 -65.89
C ALA A 213 21.00 -16.75 -65.11
N TRP A 214 21.29 -17.86 -65.79
CA TRP A 214 21.46 -19.17 -65.15
C TRP A 214 22.55 -19.19 -64.08
N ILE A 215 23.74 -18.62 -64.35
CA ILE A 215 24.85 -18.61 -63.39
C ILE A 215 24.50 -17.78 -62.16
N ILE A 216 23.95 -16.58 -62.36
CA ILE A 216 23.58 -15.67 -61.27
C ILE A 216 22.48 -16.30 -60.40
N THR A 217 21.44 -16.86 -61.01
CA THR A 217 20.25 -17.33 -60.30
C THR A 217 20.49 -18.63 -59.55
N THR A 218 21.22 -19.57 -60.15
CA THR A 218 21.62 -20.81 -59.47
C THR A 218 22.56 -20.53 -58.30
N SER A 219 23.52 -19.61 -58.47
CA SER A 219 24.41 -19.18 -57.39
C SER A 219 23.64 -18.53 -56.24
N ALA A 220 22.66 -17.67 -56.54
CA ALA A 220 21.78 -17.07 -55.54
C ALA A 220 20.93 -18.13 -54.81
N GLY A 221 20.40 -19.11 -55.54
CA GLY A 221 19.62 -20.22 -54.96
C GLY A 221 20.44 -21.14 -54.05
N ILE A 222 21.68 -21.45 -54.45
CA ILE A 222 22.61 -22.25 -53.62
C ILE A 222 22.99 -21.48 -52.36
N LEU A 223 23.31 -20.19 -52.47
CA LEU A 223 23.61 -19.35 -51.30
C LEU A 223 22.42 -19.29 -50.34
N TYR A 224 21.21 -19.08 -50.87
CA TYR A 224 19.97 -19.10 -50.09
C TYR A 224 19.81 -20.43 -49.35
N LEU A 225 19.95 -21.55 -50.05
CA LEU A 225 19.87 -22.89 -49.47
C LEU A 225 20.85 -23.07 -48.30
N VAL A 226 22.12 -22.70 -48.51
CA VAL A 226 23.17 -22.87 -47.49
C VAL A 226 22.83 -22.05 -46.24
N ILE A 227 22.57 -20.75 -46.38
CA ILE A 227 22.31 -19.89 -45.22
C ILE A 227 20.98 -20.28 -44.56
N GLU A 228 19.94 -20.52 -45.34
CA GLU A 228 18.62 -20.87 -44.82
C GLU A 228 18.63 -22.21 -44.08
N SER A 229 19.41 -23.19 -44.54
CA SER A 229 19.57 -24.47 -43.84
C SER A 229 20.18 -24.30 -42.43
N LEU A 230 21.10 -23.33 -42.27
CA LEU A 230 21.71 -22.99 -40.98
C LEU A 230 20.72 -22.25 -40.07
N VAL A 231 19.96 -21.30 -40.63
CA VAL A 231 18.91 -20.53 -39.91
C VAL A 231 17.82 -21.48 -39.40
N LEU A 232 17.29 -22.36 -40.26
CA LEU A 232 16.24 -23.32 -39.89
C LEU A 232 16.72 -24.37 -38.88
N LYS A 233 17.97 -24.84 -39.01
CA LYS A 233 18.60 -25.75 -38.03
C LYS A 233 18.64 -25.09 -36.65
N SER A 234 19.09 -23.83 -36.60
CA SER A 234 19.14 -23.07 -35.36
C SER A 234 17.74 -22.85 -34.76
N HIS A 235 16.75 -22.52 -35.59
CA HIS A 235 15.38 -22.24 -35.13
C HIS A 235 14.67 -23.47 -34.56
N THR A 236 14.79 -24.63 -35.22
CA THR A 236 14.01 -25.82 -34.87
C THR A 236 14.75 -26.81 -33.97
N ASN A 237 16.06 -26.60 -33.75
CA ASN A 237 16.99 -27.54 -33.12
C ASN A 237 16.96 -28.96 -33.73
N LYS A 238 16.45 -29.09 -34.96
CA LYS A 238 16.38 -30.36 -35.71
C LYS A 238 17.71 -30.64 -36.39
N ARG A 239 17.97 -31.91 -36.69
CA ARG A 239 19.11 -32.31 -37.53
C ARG A 239 19.02 -31.63 -38.90
N LEU A 240 20.18 -31.24 -39.45
CA LEU A 240 20.27 -30.53 -40.73
C LEU A 240 19.50 -31.25 -41.86
N ILE A 241 19.54 -32.59 -41.87
CA ILE A 241 18.86 -33.42 -42.87
C ILE A 241 17.33 -33.24 -42.90
N ASN A 242 16.72 -32.81 -41.78
CA ASN A 242 15.26 -32.61 -41.69
C ASN A 242 14.81 -31.23 -42.17
N VAL A 243 15.73 -30.25 -42.24
CA VAL A 243 15.44 -28.89 -42.72
C VAL A 243 15.96 -28.65 -44.14
N LEU A 244 16.91 -29.46 -44.59
CA LEU A 244 17.51 -29.37 -45.93
C LEU A 244 16.49 -29.43 -47.07
N PRO A 245 15.46 -30.32 -47.08
CA PRO A 245 14.47 -30.35 -48.15
C PRO A 245 13.66 -29.05 -48.26
N ILE A 246 13.39 -28.40 -47.14
CA ILE A 246 12.65 -27.13 -47.09
C ILE A 246 13.52 -26.01 -47.66
N ALA A 247 14.76 -25.88 -47.16
CA ALA A 247 15.71 -24.88 -47.67
C ALA A 247 16.04 -25.09 -49.15
N ALA A 248 16.09 -26.35 -49.62
CA ALA A 248 16.33 -26.68 -51.02
C ALA A 248 15.14 -26.32 -51.92
N LEU A 249 13.90 -26.60 -51.47
CA LEU A 249 12.70 -26.16 -52.18
C LEU A 249 12.69 -24.64 -52.33
N GLU A 250 12.99 -23.91 -51.27
CA GLU A 250 12.99 -22.45 -51.30
C GLU A 250 14.14 -21.87 -52.13
N GLY A 251 15.34 -22.47 -52.04
CA GLY A 251 16.47 -22.17 -52.92
C GLY A 251 16.15 -22.41 -54.40
N LEU A 252 15.34 -23.42 -54.71
CA LEU A 252 14.84 -23.67 -56.06
C LEU A 252 13.81 -22.61 -56.48
N VAL A 253 12.83 -22.28 -55.64
CA VAL A 253 11.82 -21.25 -55.95
C VAL A 253 12.49 -19.90 -56.18
N ILE A 254 13.45 -19.50 -55.35
CA ILE A 254 14.14 -18.21 -55.52
C ILE A 254 15.00 -18.21 -56.79
N SER A 255 15.69 -19.31 -57.11
CA SER A 255 16.48 -19.46 -58.34
C SER A 255 15.61 -19.39 -59.60
N VAL A 256 14.51 -20.15 -59.64
CA VAL A 256 13.57 -20.15 -60.77
C VAL A 256 12.91 -18.79 -60.93
N SER A 257 12.51 -18.16 -59.81
CA SER A 257 11.88 -16.84 -59.85
C SER A 257 12.84 -15.77 -60.34
N TYR A 258 14.08 -15.71 -59.86
CA TYR A 258 15.06 -14.77 -60.40
C TYR A 258 15.39 -15.07 -61.87
N TYR A 259 15.45 -16.34 -62.28
CA TYR A 259 15.70 -16.70 -63.67
C TYR A 259 14.60 -16.17 -64.59
N LEU A 260 13.34 -16.41 -64.22
CA LEU A 260 12.18 -15.88 -64.95
C LEU A 260 12.16 -14.35 -64.96
N PHE A 261 12.52 -13.71 -63.85
CA PHE A 261 12.63 -12.24 -63.77
C PHE A 261 13.63 -11.68 -64.77
N PHE A 262 14.84 -12.27 -64.86
CA PHE A 262 15.90 -11.78 -65.75
C PHE A 262 15.69 -12.04 -67.23
N ILE A 263 14.93 -13.08 -67.61
CA ILE A 263 14.68 -13.43 -69.01
C ILE A 263 13.35 -12.90 -69.55
N SER A 264 12.47 -12.39 -68.69
CA SER A 264 11.15 -11.89 -69.09
C SER A 264 11.21 -10.44 -69.55
N ILE A 265 10.29 -10.08 -70.45
CA ILE A 265 10.09 -8.69 -70.86
C ILE A 265 9.46 -7.92 -69.70
N GLU A 266 9.94 -6.69 -69.46
CA GLU A 266 9.44 -5.79 -68.42
C GLU A 266 7.91 -5.67 -68.49
N ASN A 267 7.26 -5.63 -67.32
CA ASN A 267 5.81 -5.47 -67.17
C ASN A 267 4.92 -6.61 -67.68
N THR A 268 5.49 -7.72 -68.17
CA THR A 268 4.69 -8.94 -68.42
C THR A 268 4.22 -9.57 -67.10
N PRO A 269 3.10 -10.31 -67.09
CA PRO A 269 2.66 -11.02 -65.89
C PRO A 269 3.74 -11.94 -65.30
N VAL A 270 4.50 -12.62 -66.16
CA VAL A 270 5.62 -13.48 -65.76
C VAL A 270 6.69 -12.68 -65.05
N PHE A 271 7.08 -11.52 -65.58
CA PHE A 271 8.02 -10.60 -64.94
C PHE A 271 7.54 -10.12 -63.56
N LEU A 272 6.27 -9.70 -63.45
CA LEU A 272 5.73 -9.16 -62.20
C LEU A 272 5.54 -10.23 -61.11
N ILE A 273 5.07 -11.42 -61.48
CA ILE A 273 4.91 -12.53 -60.55
C ILE A 273 6.28 -13.01 -60.07
N SER A 274 7.23 -13.16 -60.98
CA SER A 274 8.60 -13.58 -60.64
C SER A 274 9.33 -12.56 -59.77
N ALA A 275 9.15 -11.26 -60.02
CA ALA A 275 9.64 -10.17 -59.17
C ALA A 275 9.03 -10.22 -57.76
N GLY A 276 7.72 -10.46 -57.65
CA GLY A 276 7.04 -10.58 -56.37
C GLY A 276 7.48 -11.80 -55.57
N PHE A 277 7.70 -12.94 -56.24
CA PHE A 277 8.17 -14.17 -55.61
C PHE A 277 9.62 -14.04 -55.13
N SER A 278 10.54 -13.61 -55.99
CA SER A 278 11.95 -13.45 -55.61
C SER A 278 12.15 -12.37 -54.55
N GLY A 279 11.51 -11.21 -54.72
CA GLY A 279 11.54 -10.11 -53.75
C GLY A 279 10.90 -10.49 -52.42
N GLY A 280 9.73 -11.12 -52.45
CA GLY A 280 9.04 -11.59 -51.25
C GLY A 280 9.85 -12.62 -50.47
N MET A 281 10.47 -13.60 -51.15
CA MET A 281 11.35 -14.57 -50.50
C MET A 281 12.60 -13.94 -49.89
N LEU A 282 13.21 -12.97 -50.57
CA LEU A 282 14.36 -12.23 -50.05
C LEU A 282 13.98 -11.41 -48.81
N MET A 283 12.84 -10.72 -48.83
CA MET A 283 12.34 -9.97 -47.66
C MET A 283 12.06 -10.90 -46.47
N CYS A 284 11.43 -12.05 -46.71
CA CYS A 284 11.21 -13.05 -45.68
C CYS A 284 12.53 -13.54 -45.09
N PHE A 285 13.50 -13.88 -45.94
CA PHE A 285 14.83 -14.35 -45.54
C PHE A 285 15.59 -13.31 -44.71
N LEU A 286 15.64 -12.05 -45.15
CA LEU A 286 16.31 -10.99 -44.41
C LEU A 286 15.69 -10.79 -43.03
N PHE A 287 14.36 -10.86 -42.94
CA PHE A 287 13.68 -10.76 -41.66
C PHE A 287 13.97 -11.98 -40.77
N THR A 288 13.79 -13.21 -41.27
CA THR A 288 13.93 -14.45 -40.48
C THR A 288 15.37 -14.73 -40.06
N ALA A 289 16.34 -14.53 -40.96
CA ALA A 289 17.75 -14.74 -40.66
C ALA A 289 18.23 -13.76 -39.58
N THR A 290 17.88 -12.47 -39.72
CA THR A 290 18.22 -11.44 -38.74
C THR A 290 17.56 -11.70 -37.39
N TRP A 291 16.26 -12.00 -37.39
CA TRP A 291 15.50 -12.34 -36.19
C TRP A 291 16.17 -13.49 -35.44
N GLN A 292 16.47 -14.60 -36.14
CA GLN A 292 16.97 -15.82 -35.52
C GLN A 292 18.38 -15.64 -34.95
N LEU A 293 19.27 -14.92 -35.65
CA LEU A 293 20.64 -14.66 -35.18
C LEU A 293 20.66 -13.72 -33.98
N ALA A 294 19.86 -12.65 -34.01
CA ALA A 294 19.77 -11.71 -32.90
C ALA A 294 19.08 -12.34 -31.68
N ASN A 295 18.04 -13.15 -31.88
CA ASN A 295 17.31 -13.83 -30.81
C ASN A 295 18.18 -14.84 -30.05
N GLN A 296 19.11 -15.53 -30.72
CA GLN A 296 20.03 -16.46 -30.06
C GLN A 296 20.96 -15.80 -29.04
N VAL A 297 21.40 -14.57 -29.32
CA VAL A 297 22.40 -13.87 -28.50
C VAL A 297 21.74 -12.94 -27.48
N GLY A 298 20.73 -12.18 -27.93
CA GLY A 298 20.10 -11.11 -27.16
C GLY A 298 18.63 -11.33 -26.81
N GLY A 299 18.04 -12.47 -27.17
CA GLY A 299 16.63 -12.77 -26.91
C GLY A 299 15.65 -12.04 -27.85
N ALA A 300 14.35 -12.27 -27.63
CA ALA A 300 13.29 -11.91 -28.58
C ALA A 300 13.20 -10.39 -28.85
N GLN A 301 13.53 -9.55 -27.87
CA GLN A 301 13.52 -8.10 -28.05
C GLN A 301 14.61 -7.63 -29.03
N ALA A 302 15.84 -8.14 -28.87
CA ALA A 302 16.94 -7.89 -29.78
C ALA A 302 16.62 -8.41 -31.19
N GLY A 303 16.03 -9.60 -31.26
CA GLY A 303 15.52 -10.21 -32.49
C GLY A 303 14.55 -9.31 -33.25
N ALA A 304 13.51 -8.82 -32.56
CA ALA A 304 12.45 -7.99 -33.13
C ALA A 304 13.01 -6.69 -33.71
N MET A 305 13.84 -6.01 -32.93
CA MET A 305 14.43 -4.73 -33.32
C MET A 305 15.39 -4.87 -34.49
N ALA A 306 16.32 -5.84 -34.42
CA ALA A 306 17.28 -6.08 -35.49
C ALA A 306 16.57 -6.40 -36.81
N ALA A 307 15.63 -7.36 -36.80
CA ALA A 307 14.90 -7.76 -38.01
C ALA A 307 14.08 -6.61 -38.61
N SER A 308 13.46 -5.78 -37.77
CA SER A 308 12.69 -4.61 -38.22
C SER A 308 13.58 -3.55 -38.88
N LEU A 309 14.70 -3.20 -38.24
CA LEU A 309 15.64 -2.20 -38.74
C LEU A 309 16.31 -2.67 -40.03
N VAL A 310 16.76 -3.92 -40.07
CA VAL A 310 17.36 -4.51 -41.27
C VAL A 310 16.35 -4.49 -42.42
N LEU A 311 15.14 -5.02 -42.22
CA LEU A 311 14.18 -5.08 -43.32
C LEU A 311 13.80 -3.67 -43.83
N GLY A 312 13.60 -2.73 -42.92
CA GLY A 312 13.17 -1.39 -43.29
C GLY A 312 14.23 -0.54 -43.99
N ILE A 313 15.49 -0.63 -43.55
CA ILE A 313 16.57 0.20 -44.10
C ILE A 313 17.21 -0.45 -45.33
N SER A 314 17.42 -1.78 -45.28
CA SER A 314 18.20 -2.49 -46.31
C SER A 314 17.56 -2.41 -47.69
N TRP A 315 16.23 -2.30 -47.76
CA TRP A 315 15.54 -2.20 -49.04
C TRP A 315 15.83 -0.91 -49.81
N VAL A 316 16.17 0.19 -49.12
CA VAL A 316 16.60 1.45 -49.76
C VAL A 316 17.89 1.23 -50.55
N TYR A 317 18.83 0.47 -49.98
CA TYR A 317 20.08 0.12 -50.63
C TYR A 317 19.86 -0.95 -51.73
N LEU A 318 19.15 -2.03 -51.41
CA LEU A 318 18.85 -3.11 -52.34
C LEU A 318 18.03 -2.65 -53.56
N SER A 319 17.17 -1.64 -53.42
CA SER A 319 16.37 -1.13 -54.54
C SER A 319 17.22 -0.55 -55.66
N ASN A 320 18.43 -0.05 -55.37
CA ASN A 320 19.35 0.44 -56.38
C ASN A 320 19.73 -0.64 -57.40
N ASP A 321 19.85 -1.89 -56.94
CA ASP A 321 20.30 -3.00 -57.77
C ASP A 321 19.13 -3.91 -58.20
N LEU A 322 18.02 -3.93 -57.46
CA LEU A 322 16.89 -4.84 -57.67
C LEU A 322 15.65 -4.20 -58.31
N VAL A 323 15.47 -2.88 -58.23
CA VAL A 323 14.25 -2.20 -58.68
C VAL A 323 14.54 -1.33 -59.89
N MET A 324 13.88 -1.64 -61.00
CA MET A 324 13.94 -0.82 -62.22
C MET A 324 13.47 0.61 -61.95
N ARG A 325 14.21 1.59 -62.49
CA ARG A 325 13.87 3.03 -62.39
C ARG A 325 13.80 3.55 -60.94
N TYR A 326 14.58 2.95 -60.05
CA TYR A 326 14.83 3.47 -58.71
C TYR A 326 16.02 4.43 -58.74
N THR A 327 15.88 5.60 -58.14
CA THR A 327 16.99 6.54 -57.95
C THR A 327 17.35 6.58 -56.48
N PHE A 328 18.58 6.18 -56.15
CA PHE A 328 19.07 6.21 -54.79
C PHE A 328 19.24 7.65 -54.30
N GLU A 329 18.58 7.97 -53.19
CA GLU A 329 18.78 9.23 -52.45
C GLU A 329 19.07 8.91 -50.99
N GLN A 330 20.11 9.54 -50.43
CA GLN A 330 20.50 9.33 -49.03
C GLN A 330 19.37 9.67 -48.04
N ILE A 331 18.51 10.64 -48.38
CA ILE A 331 17.35 11.02 -47.54
C ILE A 331 16.35 9.87 -47.37
N ASN A 332 16.26 8.94 -48.33
CA ASN A 332 15.35 7.80 -48.24
C ASN A 332 15.76 6.81 -47.16
N ILE A 333 17.05 6.73 -46.78
CA ILE A 333 17.52 5.94 -45.63
C ILE A 333 16.92 6.52 -44.34
N VAL A 334 17.00 7.84 -44.16
CA VAL A 334 16.45 8.52 -42.98
C VAL A 334 14.94 8.36 -42.93
N ARG A 335 14.25 8.54 -44.06
CA ARG A 335 12.79 8.33 -44.15
C ARG A 335 12.40 6.88 -43.84
N ALA A 336 13.13 5.90 -44.37
CA ALA A 336 12.89 4.49 -44.10
C ALA A 336 13.07 4.17 -42.61
N LEU A 337 14.15 4.67 -41.99
CA LEU A 337 14.37 4.55 -40.55
C LEU A 337 13.21 5.15 -39.75
N LEU A 338 12.75 6.36 -40.09
CA LEU A 338 11.63 7.00 -39.42
C LEU A 338 10.33 6.20 -39.56
N VAL A 339 10.03 5.67 -40.74
CA VAL A 339 8.85 4.82 -40.98
C VAL A 339 8.94 3.51 -40.19
N THR A 340 10.11 2.87 -40.16
CA THR A 340 10.33 1.65 -39.37
C THR A 340 10.19 1.92 -37.88
N LEU A 341 10.76 3.03 -37.37
CA LEU A 341 10.60 3.43 -35.97
C LEU A 341 9.14 3.75 -35.64
N ALA A 342 8.41 4.40 -36.55
CA ALA A 342 6.98 4.67 -36.39
C ALA A 342 6.16 3.37 -36.32
N GLY A 343 6.47 2.38 -37.17
CA GLY A 343 5.86 1.05 -37.09
C GLY A 343 6.21 0.30 -35.80
N LEU A 344 7.48 0.35 -35.37
CA LEU A 344 7.97 -0.36 -34.18
C LEU A 344 7.40 0.24 -32.89
N THR A 345 7.18 1.54 -32.85
CA THR A 345 6.57 2.27 -31.72
C THR A 345 5.06 2.44 -31.84
N PHE A 346 4.41 1.75 -32.78
CA PHE A 346 2.97 1.88 -33.07
C PHE A 346 2.09 1.73 -31.82
N SER A 347 2.39 0.76 -30.96
CA SER A 347 1.63 0.55 -29.71
C SER A 347 1.76 1.69 -28.69
N VAL A 348 2.78 2.55 -28.81
CA VAL A 348 3.04 3.68 -27.90
C VAL A 348 2.31 4.94 -28.34
N TRP A 349 2.40 5.32 -29.61
CA TRP A 349 1.82 6.57 -30.10
C TRP A 349 0.39 6.42 -30.62
N ARG A 350 -0.02 5.24 -31.12
CA ARG A 350 -1.39 5.00 -31.61
C ARG A 350 -2.42 5.43 -30.57
N PRO A 351 -2.34 4.99 -29.30
CA PRO A 351 -3.38 5.32 -28.32
C PRO A 351 -3.48 6.82 -28.01
N ILE A 352 -2.40 7.58 -28.21
CA ILE A 352 -2.37 9.04 -28.05
C ILE A 352 -3.08 9.70 -29.24
N VAL A 353 -2.76 9.28 -30.46
CA VAL A 353 -3.36 9.84 -31.69
C VAL A 353 -4.83 9.46 -31.83
N SER A 354 -5.22 8.26 -31.41
CA SER A 354 -6.62 7.81 -31.44
C SER A 354 -7.47 8.34 -30.28
N LEU A 355 -6.84 8.91 -29.24
CA LEU A 355 -7.52 9.41 -28.04
C LEU A 355 -8.72 10.34 -28.34
N PRO A 356 -8.62 11.42 -29.15
CA PRO A 356 -9.75 12.31 -29.36
C PRO A 356 -10.94 11.62 -30.04
N PHE A 357 -10.68 10.77 -31.03
CA PHE A 357 -11.73 10.03 -31.74
C PHE A 357 -12.40 9.00 -30.83
N ILE A 358 -11.60 8.27 -30.04
CA ILE A 358 -12.10 7.29 -29.09
C ILE A 358 -12.85 7.97 -27.94
N ALA A 359 -12.42 9.14 -27.49
CA ALA A 359 -13.12 9.91 -26.46
C ALA A 359 -14.51 10.34 -26.93
N ILE A 360 -14.65 10.79 -28.19
CA ILE A 360 -15.95 11.11 -28.80
C ILE A 360 -16.84 9.86 -28.83
N TRP A 361 -16.28 8.72 -29.26
CA TRP A 361 -16.99 7.44 -29.27
C TRP A 361 -17.45 7.01 -27.87
N ASN A 362 -16.55 7.04 -26.88
CA ASN A 362 -16.86 6.65 -25.50
C ASN A 362 -17.93 7.56 -24.88
N ASN A 363 -17.87 8.87 -25.14
CA ASN A 363 -18.88 9.82 -24.68
C ASN A 363 -20.25 9.56 -25.35
N LEU A 364 -20.27 9.21 -26.64
CA LEU A 364 -21.49 8.82 -27.33
C LEU A 364 -22.09 7.56 -26.70
N LEU A 365 -21.28 6.53 -26.39
CA LEU A 365 -21.76 5.32 -25.71
C LEU A 365 -22.34 5.65 -24.32
N TYR A 366 -21.63 6.46 -23.54
CA TYR A 366 -22.10 6.93 -22.24
C TYR A 366 -23.43 7.67 -22.34
N THR A 367 -23.58 8.56 -23.33
CA THR A 367 -24.81 9.32 -23.56
C THR A 367 -25.98 8.42 -23.98
N LEU A 368 -25.72 7.39 -24.80
CA LEU A 368 -26.75 6.43 -25.21
C LEU A 368 -27.21 5.56 -24.04
N ASP A 369 -26.28 5.08 -23.22
CA ASP A 369 -26.62 4.25 -22.06
C ASP A 369 -27.23 5.09 -20.93
N SER A 370 -26.79 6.33 -20.68
CA SER A 370 -27.37 7.18 -19.64
C SER A 370 -28.83 7.54 -19.92
N ARG A 371 -29.18 7.77 -21.20
CA ARG A 371 -30.56 8.02 -21.67
C ARG A 371 -31.42 6.75 -21.74
N SER A 372 -30.80 5.58 -21.85
CA SER A 372 -31.50 4.30 -21.83
C SER A 372 -31.83 3.89 -20.40
N ASN A 373 -33.06 3.43 -20.11
CA ASN A 373 -33.43 2.85 -18.81
C ASN A 373 -33.23 1.32 -18.75
N VAL A 374 -32.48 0.74 -19.69
CA VAL A 374 -32.26 -0.70 -19.78
C VAL A 374 -31.11 -1.15 -18.88
N SER A 375 -31.34 -2.18 -18.06
CA SER A 375 -30.31 -2.93 -17.33
C SER A 375 -30.23 -4.36 -17.88
N PRO A 376 -29.03 -4.91 -18.17
CA PRO A 376 -27.70 -4.31 -18.02
C PRO A 376 -27.35 -3.29 -19.12
N LEU A 377 -26.29 -2.51 -18.90
CA LEU A 377 -25.79 -1.52 -19.85
C LEU A 377 -25.47 -2.17 -21.21
N LYS A 378 -26.14 -1.71 -22.27
CA LYS A 378 -26.09 -2.36 -23.59
C LYS A 378 -24.80 -2.03 -24.33
N TYR A 379 -24.36 -0.77 -24.23
CA TYR A 379 -23.26 -0.25 -25.04
C TYR A 379 -21.92 -0.23 -24.30
N PHE A 380 -21.91 -0.35 -22.98
CA PHE A 380 -20.69 -0.33 -22.17
C PHE A 380 -19.61 -1.33 -22.62
N LYS A 381 -19.98 -2.53 -23.09
CA LYS A 381 -19.03 -3.53 -23.61
C LYS A 381 -18.25 -3.07 -24.86
N LEU A 382 -18.76 -2.04 -25.56
CA LEU A 382 -18.13 -1.43 -26.73
C LEU A 382 -17.18 -0.28 -26.34
N HIS A 383 -17.04 0.04 -25.05
CA HIS A 383 -16.12 1.06 -24.58
C HIS A 383 -14.66 0.65 -24.84
N ALA A 384 -13.81 1.61 -25.19
CA ALA A 384 -12.42 1.36 -25.57
C ALA A 384 -11.60 0.64 -24.50
N ALA A 385 -11.90 0.85 -23.22
CA ALA A 385 -11.30 0.12 -22.11
C ALA A 385 -11.41 -1.42 -22.23
N PHE A 386 -12.34 -1.95 -23.04
CA PHE A 386 -12.49 -3.40 -23.25
C PHE A 386 -11.63 -3.99 -24.38
N PHE A 387 -11.12 -3.15 -25.29
CA PHE A 387 -10.36 -3.61 -26.45
C PHE A 387 -8.99 -2.95 -26.62
N GLU A 388 -8.73 -1.77 -26.05
CA GLU A 388 -7.43 -1.11 -26.06
C GLU A 388 -6.56 -1.58 -24.89
N GLU A 389 -5.74 -2.61 -25.14
CA GLU A 389 -4.86 -3.22 -24.11
C GLU A 389 -3.54 -2.46 -23.89
N GLY A 390 -3.18 -1.55 -24.80
CA GLY A 390 -1.94 -0.78 -24.77
C GLY A 390 -2.06 0.61 -24.12
N GLN A 391 -3.27 1.03 -23.74
CA GLN A 391 -3.49 2.39 -23.26
C GLN A 391 -3.02 2.56 -21.80
N SER A 392 -1.99 3.38 -21.61
CA SER A 392 -1.46 3.74 -20.28
C SER A 392 -2.22 4.90 -19.62
N LEU A 393 -2.78 5.80 -20.43
CA LEU A 393 -3.56 6.94 -19.95
C LEU A 393 -4.95 6.50 -19.48
N VAL A 394 -5.42 7.10 -18.39
CA VAL A 394 -6.77 6.85 -17.89
C VAL A 394 -7.78 7.41 -18.90
N TRP A 395 -8.75 6.59 -19.30
CA TRP A 395 -9.81 7.03 -20.21
C TRP A 395 -10.67 8.11 -19.53
N PRO A 396 -10.79 9.31 -20.13
CA PRO A 396 -11.70 10.34 -19.62
C PRO A 396 -13.14 9.83 -19.58
N GLY A 397 -13.86 10.09 -18.48
CA GLY A 397 -15.25 9.68 -18.31
C GLY A 397 -15.48 8.19 -17.98
N LEU A 398 -14.43 7.37 -17.93
CA LEU A 398 -14.58 5.95 -17.55
C LEU A 398 -15.08 5.80 -16.10
N ALA A 399 -14.65 6.68 -15.19
CA ALA A 399 -15.13 6.68 -13.80
C ALA A 399 -16.65 6.90 -13.73
N ASP A 400 -17.17 7.89 -14.47
CA ASP A 400 -18.61 8.20 -14.53
C ASP A 400 -19.43 7.03 -15.10
N TYR A 401 -18.88 6.33 -16.09
CA TYR A 401 -19.53 5.16 -16.68
C TYR A 401 -19.52 3.95 -15.73
N LEU A 402 -18.44 3.77 -14.96
CA LEU A 402 -18.36 2.75 -13.91
C LEU A 402 -19.32 3.01 -12.75
N ILE A 403 -19.51 4.28 -12.38
CA ILE A 403 -20.53 4.70 -11.39
C ILE A 403 -21.93 4.34 -11.91
N LEU A 404 -22.24 4.69 -13.17
CA LEU A 404 -23.51 4.34 -13.79
C LEU A 404 -23.74 2.81 -13.85
N GLN A 405 -22.66 2.04 -14.06
CA GLN A 405 -22.73 0.58 -14.02
C GLN A 405 -23.02 0.07 -12.61
N ALA A 406 -22.32 0.57 -11.59
CA ALA A 406 -22.55 0.15 -10.21
C ALA A 406 -23.99 0.42 -9.74
N GLU A 407 -24.60 1.51 -10.20
CA GLU A 407 -25.98 1.87 -9.87
C GLU A 407 -27.03 0.97 -10.55
N ARG A 408 -26.76 0.49 -11.78
CA ARG A 408 -27.74 -0.24 -12.61
C ARG A 408 -27.51 -1.75 -12.72
N ASP A 409 -26.26 -2.18 -12.61
CA ASP A 409 -25.80 -3.57 -12.76
C ASP A 409 -24.63 -3.85 -11.78
N PRO A 410 -24.92 -4.04 -10.47
CA PRO A 410 -23.89 -4.29 -9.46
C PRO A 410 -23.04 -5.55 -9.76
N GLU A 411 -23.64 -6.60 -10.30
CA GLU A 411 -22.90 -7.83 -10.67
C GLU A 411 -21.93 -7.57 -11.84
N GLY A 412 -22.33 -6.74 -12.81
CA GLY A 412 -21.47 -6.32 -13.91
C GLY A 412 -20.30 -5.44 -13.44
N PHE A 413 -20.51 -4.63 -12.41
CA PHE A 413 -19.45 -3.80 -11.81
C PHE A 413 -18.36 -4.66 -11.16
N GLU A 414 -18.72 -5.70 -10.41
CA GLU A 414 -17.74 -6.63 -9.80
C GLU A 414 -16.87 -7.35 -10.84
N LYS A 415 -17.46 -7.76 -11.97
CA LYS A 415 -16.70 -8.33 -13.10
C LYS A 415 -15.73 -7.31 -13.72
N SER A 416 -16.15 -6.05 -13.79
CA SER A 416 -15.33 -4.96 -14.33
C SER A 416 -14.19 -4.59 -13.38
N LYS A 417 -14.43 -4.68 -12.07
CA LYS A 417 -13.43 -4.47 -11.01
C LYS A 417 -12.28 -5.46 -11.09
N LEU A 418 -12.58 -6.76 -11.17
CA LEU A 418 -11.57 -7.83 -11.37
C LEU A 418 -10.76 -7.62 -12.66
N LYS A 419 -11.37 -7.05 -13.70
CA LYS A 419 -10.68 -6.80 -14.97
C LYS A 419 -9.78 -5.57 -14.91
N PHE A 420 -10.24 -4.48 -14.27
CA PHE A 420 -9.54 -3.20 -14.29
C PHE A 420 -8.54 -3.03 -13.14
N SER A 421 -8.60 -3.85 -12.09
CA SER A 421 -7.66 -3.83 -10.95
C SER A 421 -6.20 -3.95 -11.39
N ASP A 422 -5.91 -4.87 -12.32
CA ASP A 422 -4.55 -5.14 -12.82
C ASP A 422 -4.21 -4.34 -14.09
N SER A 423 -5.11 -3.43 -14.49
CA SER A 423 -4.96 -2.66 -15.71
C SER A 423 -4.45 -1.24 -15.44
N PRO A 424 -3.92 -0.54 -16.46
CA PRO A 424 -3.61 0.90 -16.34
C PRO A 424 -4.82 1.77 -15.98
N GLN A 425 -6.05 1.25 -16.15
CA GLN A 425 -7.31 1.93 -15.84
C GLN A 425 -7.71 1.84 -14.36
N ARG A 426 -6.87 1.23 -13.50
CA ARG A 426 -7.08 1.13 -12.05
C ARG A 426 -7.44 2.48 -11.41
N ARG A 427 -6.84 3.58 -11.87
CA ARG A 427 -7.14 4.93 -11.36
C ARG A 427 -8.58 5.39 -11.61
N ALA A 428 -9.17 5.04 -12.76
CA ALA A 428 -10.59 5.35 -13.02
C ALA A 428 -11.53 4.51 -12.15
N LEU A 429 -11.18 3.23 -11.93
CA LEU A 429 -11.90 2.36 -11.02
C LEU A 429 -11.86 2.91 -9.59
N GLN A 430 -10.68 3.32 -9.10
CA GLN A 430 -10.51 3.95 -7.79
C GLN A 430 -11.34 5.23 -7.64
N ALA A 431 -11.33 6.10 -8.65
CA ALA A 431 -12.14 7.31 -8.64
C ALA A 431 -13.64 6.98 -8.53
N ALA A 432 -14.12 5.98 -9.27
CA ALA A 432 -15.51 5.51 -9.18
C ALA A 432 -15.84 4.90 -7.81
N GLU A 433 -14.94 4.08 -7.24
CA GLU A 433 -15.12 3.48 -5.91
C GLU A 433 -15.21 4.56 -4.81
N ILE A 434 -14.34 5.57 -4.87
CA ILE A 434 -14.35 6.71 -3.93
C ILE A 434 -15.66 7.52 -4.07
N GLU A 435 -16.12 7.76 -5.30
CA GLU A 435 -17.35 8.51 -5.56
C GLU A 435 -18.59 7.78 -5.04
N LEU A 436 -18.73 6.48 -5.31
CA LEU A 436 -19.83 5.65 -4.81
C LEU A 436 -19.85 5.59 -3.28
N LEU A 437 -18.68 5.51 -2.67
CA LEU A 437 -18.53 5.54 -1.21
C LEU A 437 -18.99 6.89 -0.65
N ALA A 438 -18.50 8.00 -1.21
CA ALA A 438 -18.86 9.33 -0.75
C ALA A 438 -20.38 9.55 -0.80
N ARG A 439 -21.04 9.15 -1.91
CA ARG A 439 -22.51 9.22 -2.04
C ARG A 439 -23.24 8.42 -0.97
N LYS A 440 -22.76 7.22 -0.64
CA LYS A 440 -23.36 6.40 0.41
C LYS A 440 -23.20 7.01 1.79
N LEU A 441 -22.00 7.48 2.15
CA LEU A 441 -21.78 8.11 3.45
C LEU A 441 -22.57 9.44 3.59
N GLU A 442 -22.74 10.18 2.50
CA GLU A 442 -23.60 11.38 2.43
C GLU A 442 -25.09 11.05 2.59
N SER A 443 -25.51 9.83 2.23
CA SER A 443 -26.91 9.39 2.38
C SER A 443 -27.29 9.00 3.81
N CYS A 444 -26.32 8.89 4.73
CA CYS A 444 -26.57 8.59 6.14
C CYS A 444 -27.20 9.82 6.84
N ALA A 445 -28.52 9.78 7.03
CA ALA A 445 -29.29 10.88 7.62
C ALA A 445 -29.60 10.71 9.11
N ASP A 446 -29.38 9.51 9.67
CA ASP A 446 -29.71 9.17 11.05
C ASP A 446 -28.70 8.18 11.68
N LEU A 447 -28.80 7.98 12.99
CA LEU A 447 -27.90 7.08 13.73
C LEU A 447 -28.00 5.61 13.28
N ALA A 448 -29.16 5.17 12.78
CA ALA A 448 -29.36 3.81 12.29
C ALA A 448 -28.68 3.58 10.93
N SER A 449 -28.69 4.58 10.05
CA SER A 449 -27.95 4.56 8.78
C SER A 449 -26.44 4.72 9.00
N ILE A 450 -26.03 5.49 10.01
CA ILE A 450 -24.62 5.55 10.44
C ILE A 450 -24.17 4.20 11.00
N SER A 451 -24.94 3.55 11.89
CA SER A 451 -24.56 2.22 12.42
C SER A 451 -24.59 1.13 11.34
N GLY A 452 -25.53 1.20 10.40
CA GLY A 452 -25.58 0.30 9.24
C GLY A 452 -24.40 0.45 8.27
N ALA A 453 -23.68 1.58 8.33
CA ALA A 453 -22.47 1.82 7.53
C ALA A 453 -21.29 0.91 7.90
N SER A 454 -21.32 0.25 9.07
CA SER A 454 -20.25 -0.65 9.56
C SER A 454 -20.11 -1.85 8.61
N ARG A 455 -21.23 -2.25 8.00
CA ARG A 455 -21.32 -3.31 6.99
C ARG A 455 -20.75 -2.90 5.63
N LEU A 456 -20.51 -1.60 5.37
CA LEU A 456 -19.88 -1.13 4.13
C LEU A 456 -18.41 -1.55 4.00
N ALA A 457 -17.77 -1.96 5.11
CA ALA A 457 -16.44 -2.58 5.12
C ALA A 457 -16.39 -3.96 4.40
N GLN A 458 -17.53 -4.49 3.95
CA GLN A 458 -17.61 -5.72 3.15
C GLN A 458 -17.39 -5.50 1.64
N TRP A 459 -17.21 -4.26 1.18
CA TRP A 459 -16.80 -4.00 -0.20
C TRP A 459 -15.29 -4.22 -0.35
N ASN A 460 -14.90 -5.27 -1.08
CA ASN A 460 -13.49 -5.61 -1.35
C ASN A 460 -12.82 -4.55 -2.22
N PHE A 461 -12.32 -3.43 -1.68
CA PHE A 461 -11.72 -2.36 -2.49
C PHE A 461 -10.49 -2.85 -3.29
N SER A 462 -10.29 -2.25 -4.46
CA SER A 462 -9.17 -2.60 -5.34
C SER A 462 -7.80 -2.06 -4.84
N ASP A 463 -7.76 -1.25 -3.78
CA ASP A 463 -6.54 -0.60 -3.28
C ASP A 463 -6.45 -0.48 -1.76
N SER A 464 -5.24 -0.67 -1.23
CA SER A 464 -4.93 -0.57 0.20
C SER A 464 -4.96 0.86 0.73
N GLN A 465 -4.73 1.87 -0.13
CA GLN A 465 -4.83 3.27 0.29
C GLN A 465 -6.28 3.67 0.59
N ILE A 466 -7.24 3.16 -0.19
CA ILE A 466 -8.67 3.42 0.05
C ILE A 466 -9.11 2.73 1.35
N SER A 467 -8.62 1.51 1.63
CA SER A 467 -8.92 0.82 2.89
C SER A 467 -8.39 1.59 4.11
N THR A 468 -7.25 2.29 4.00
CA THR A 468 -6.76 3.15 5.10
C THR A 468 -7.68 4.33 5.40
N LEU A 469 -8.25 4.98 4.37
CA LEU A 469 -9.23 6.08 4.54
C LEU A 469 -10.58 5.60 5.09
N LEU A 470 -10.93 4.33 4.86
CA LEU A 470 -12.19 3.72 5.28
C LEU A 470 -12.18 3.21 6.72
N SER A 471 -11.02 2.74 7.17
CA SER A 471 -10.89 2.13 8.49
C SER A 471 -11.42 3.00 9.64
N PRO A 472 -11.27 4.35 9.63
CA PRO A 472 -11.85 5.21 10.67
C PRO A 472 -13.38 5.24 10.60
N PHE A 473 -13.96 5.42 9.40
CA PHE A 473 -15.43 5.45 9.24
C PHE A 473 -16.09 4.12 9.65
N ALA A 474 -15.49 2.99 9.27
CA ALA A 474 -16.00 1.67 9.63
C ALA A 474 -15.93 1.43 11.16
N ARG A 475 -14.84 1.84 11.80
CA ARG A 475 -14.66 1.78 13.25
C ARG A 475 -15.68 2.65 13.97
N MET A 476 -15.78 3.92 13.60
CA MET A 476 -16.74 4.85 14.19
C MET A 476 -18.18 4.36 14.05
N SER A 477 -18.54 3.81 12.88
CA SER A 477 -19.86 3.23 12.65
C SER A 477 -20.15 2.03 13.56
N HIS A 478 -19.17 1.14 13.75
CA HIS A 478 -19.28 0.02 14.69
C HIS A 478 -19.38 0.50 16.14
N ASP A 479 -18.64 1.54 16.51
CA ASP A 479 -18.70 2.13 17.85
C ASP A 479 -20.06 2.82 18.12
N VAL A 480 -20.68 3.43 17.09
CA VAL A 480 -22.07 3.90 17.16
C VAL A 480 -23.02 2.73 17.39
N GLU A 481 -22.88 1.63 16.63
CA GLU A 481 -23.69 0.42 16.81
C GLU A 481 -23.55 -0.14 18.25
N SER A 482 -22.33 -0.21 18.75
CA SER A 482 -22.02 -0.63 20.12
C SER A 482 -22.66 0.29 21.16
N ALA A 483 -22.56 1.61 20.98
CA ALA A 483 -23.17 2.60 21.89
C ALA A 483 -24.70 2.51 21.91
N LEU A 484 -25.34 2.28 20.76
CA LEU A 484 -26.79 2.16 20.64
C LEU A 484 -27.34 0.86 21.25
N ASN A 485 -26.53 -0.21 21.32
CA ASN A 485 -26.91 -1.49 21.89
C ASN A 485 -26.76 -1.55 23.43
N GLN A 486 -26.24 -0.50 24.07
CA GLN A 486 -26.10 -0.44 25.52
C GLN A 486 -27.45 -0.21 26.21
N SER A 487 -27.64 -0.86 27.37
CA SER A 487 -28.91 -0.83 28.13
C SER A 487 -29.09 0.44 28.96
N SER A 488 -28.02 1.16 29.27
CA SER A 488 -28.05 2.38 30.09
C SER A 488 -27.93 3.64 29.23
N VAL A 489 -28.83 4.60 29.46
CA VAL A 489 -28.82 5.94 28.83
C VAL A 489 -27.47 6.65 29.03
N TYR A 490 -26.88 6.52 30.22
CA TYR A 490 -25.58 7.09 30.54
C TYR A 490 -24.46 6.47 29.70
N GLN A 491 -24.43 5.14 29.59
CA GLN A 491 -23.41 4.43 28.83
C GLN A 491 -23.52 4.77 27.33
N THR A 492 -24.75 4.76 26.78
CA THR A 492 -24.99 5.18 25.40
C THR A 492 -24.48 6.59 25.13
N ARG A 493 -24.73 7.53 26.05
CA ARG A 493 -24.22 8.91 25.94
C ARG A 493 -22.69 8.96 25.94
N LEU A 494 -22.04 8.18 26.80
CA LEU A 494 -20.58 8.11 26.91
C LEU A 494 -19.94 7.47 25.66
N GLY A 495 -20.55 6.40 25.14
CA GLY A 495 -20.14 5.74 23.90
C GLY A 495 -20.23 6.68 22.70
N LEU A 496 -21.36 7.38 22.54
CA LEU A 496 -21.54 8.38 21.49
C LEU A 496 -20.57 9.57 21.64
N GLY A 497 -20.25 9.97 22.88
CA GLY A 497 -19.24 11.00 23.16
C GLY A 497 -17.86 10.63 22.64
N ARG A 498 -17.40 9.40 22.89
CA ARG A 498 -16.11 8.90 22.37
C ARG A 498 -16.06 8.90 20.84
N VAL A 499 -17.13 8.42 20.19
CA VAL A 499 -17.23 8.44 18.72
C VAL A 499 -17.11 9.88 18.19
N ARG A 500 -17.72 10.85 18.88
CA ARG A 500 -17.65 12.26 18.51
C ARG A 500 -16.23 12.80 18.61
N ASP A 501 -15.49 12.45 19.67
CA ASP A 501 -14.09 12.86 19.83
C ASP A 501 -13.22 12.27 18.72
N ASP A 502 -13.41 11.00 18.38
CA ASP A 502 -12.70 10.33 17.28
C ASP A 502 -13.03 10.97 15.92
N LEU A 503 -14.30 11.31 15.68
CA LEU A 503 -14.74 12.03 14.48
C LEU A 503 -14.06 13.39 14.34
N ASN A 504 -13.96 14.13 15.45
CA ASN A 504 -13.31 15.44 15.49
C ASN A 504 -11.81 15.34 15.23
N LEU A 505 -11.15 14.33 15.80
CA LEU A 505 -9.73 14.06 15.58
C LEU A 505 -9.47 13.74 14.11
N PHE A 506 -10.27 12.83 13.53
CA PHE A 506 -10.19 12.47 12.13
C PHE A 506 -10.53 13.62 11.19
N GLN A 507 -11.50 14.48 11.53
CA GLN A 507 -11.81 15.67 10.76
C GLN A 507 -10.61 16.63 10.68
N ARG A 508 -9.86 16.80 11.77
CA ARG A 508 -8.63 17.62 11.78
C ARG A 508 -7.55 17.01 10.89
N GLU A 509 -7.37 15.69 10.91
CA GLU A 509 -6.46 14.99 10.00
C GLU A 509 -6.85 15.19 8.53
N LEU A 510 -8.15 15.12 8.21
CA LEU A 510 -8.65 15.36 6.86
C LEU A 510 -8.41 16.80 6.38
N ILE A 511 -8.58 17.80 7.25
CA ILE A 511 -8.32 19.22 6.94
C ILE A 511 -6.84 19.45 6.63
N LEU A 512 -5.94 18.75 7.32
CA LEU A 512 -4.49 18.84 7.13
C LEU A 512 -3.99 18.00 5.95
N SER A 513 -4.82 17.11 5.40
CA SER A 513 -4.45 16.20 4.32
C SER A 513 -4.54 16.87 2.93
N PRO A 514 -3.50 16.77 2.08
CA PRO A 514 -3.46 17.41 0.76
C PRO A 514 -4.28 16.69 -0.33
N GLN A 515 -5.07 15.68 0.01
CA GLN A 515 -5.80 14.86 -0.98
C GLN A 515 -7.05 15.58 -1.50
N ALA A 516 -7.29 15.53 -2.83
CA ALA A 516 -8.41 16.24 -3.49
C ALA A 516 -9.82 15.92 -2.94
N ASN A 517 -10.01 14.73 -2.35
CA ASN A 517 -11.30 14.28 -1.82
C ASN A 517 -11.52 14.64 -0.34
N SER A 518 -10.53 15.23 0.34
CA SER A 518 -10.61 15.56 1.77
C SER A 518 -11.81 16.47 2.08
N SER A 519 -12.04 17.49 1.26
CA SER A 519 -13.14 18.46 1.42
C SER A 519 -14.53 17.83 1.46
N ARG A 520 -14.76 16.74 0.70
CA ARG A 520 -16.05 16.05 0.67
C ARG A 520 -16.22 15.15 1.88
N PHE A 521 -15.19 14.41 2.28
CA PHE A 521 -15.24 13.61 3.50
C PHE A 521 -15.34 14.48 4.76
N THR A 522 -14.76 15.69 4.78
CA THR A 522 -14.97 16.68 5.85
C THR A 522 -16.44 17.09 5.98
N ARG A 523 -17.19 17.19 4.87
CA ARG A 523 -18.65 17.46 4.92
C ARG A 523 -19.42 16.29 5.51
N VAL A 524 -19.03 15.06 5.18
CA VAL A 524 -19.62 13.84 5.75
C VAL A 524 -19.37 13.77 7.26
N THR A 525 -18.13 13.95 7.71
CA THR A 525 -17.81 13.89 9.15
C THR A 525 -18.52 15.00 9.93
N ALA A 526 -18.63 16.21 9.37
CA ALA A 526 -19.40 17.30 9.99
C ALA A 526 -20.91 16.98 10.08
N ALA A 527 -21.48 16.32 9.07
CA ALA A 527 -22.87 15.89 9.11
C ALA A 527 -23.10 14.83 10.20
N TRP A 528 -22.19 13.86 10.32
CA TRP A 528 -22.24 12.83 11.35
C TRP A 528 -22.06 13.41 12.76
N ASP A 529 -21.10 14.32 12.96
CA ASP A 529 -20.91 15.04 14.23
C ASP A 529 -22.21 15.72 14.67
N ARG A 530 -22.89 16.44 13.76
CA ARG A 530 -24.17 17.08 14.05
C ARG A 530 -25.28 16.10 14.43
N ILE A 531 -25.37 14.96 13.76
CA ILE A 531 -26.37 13.91 14.07
C ILE A 531 -26.12 13.33 15.47
N ILE A 532 -24.85 13.03 15.77
CA ILE A 532 -24.44 12.45 17.05
C ILE A 532 -24.63 13.47 18.19
N GLU A 533 -24.22 14.72 17.99
CA GLU A 533 -24.40 15.82 18.95
C GLU A 533 -25.87 16.00 19.32
N ASN A 534 -26.77 16.06 18.33
CA ASN A 534 -28.21 16.18 18.59
C ASN A 534 -28.76 15.04 19.47
N LYS A 535 -28.26 13.81 19.29
CA LYS A 535 -28.66 12.67 20.13
C LYS A 535 -28.07 12.79 21.53
N ILE A 536 -26.79 13.14 21.67
CA ILE A 536 -26.14 13.37 22.97
C ILE A 536 -26.88 14.46 23.74
N GLU A 537 -27.24 15.57 23.10
CA GLU A 537 -28.03 16.63 23.71
C GLU A 537 -29.40 16.12 24.18
N ARG A 538 -30.10 15.35 23.35
CA ARG A 538 -31.40 14.79 23.73
C ARG A 538 -31.30 13.85 24.94
N LEU A 539 -30.32 12.94 24.94
CA LEU A 539 -30.05 12.05 26.07
C LEU A 539 -29.66 12.84 27.31
N THR A 540 -28.93 13.94 27.15
CA THR A 540 -28.56 14.84 28.26
C THR A 540 -29.78 15.58 28.81
N ARG A 541 -30.70 16.03 27.95
CA ARG A 541 -31.98 16.62 28.40
C ARG A 541 -32.86 15.60 29.11
N GLU A 542 -32.92 14.36 28.61
CA GLU A 542 -33.64 13.25 29.27
C GLU A 542 -33.00 12.92 30.63
N ALA A 543 -31.67 12.84 30.73
CA ALA A 543 -30.96 12.63 32.00
C ALA A 543 -31.18 13.79 33.00
N ASN A 544 -31.19 15.04 32.53
CA ASN A 544 -31.49 16.21 33.35
C ASN A 544 -32.97 16.21 33.81
N TYR A 545 -33.90 15.77 32.96
CA TYR A 545 -35.31 15.60 33.33
C TYR A 545 -35.50 14.50 34.38
N HIS A 546 -34.73 13.41 34.25
CA HIS A 546 -34.71 12.33 35.23
C HIS A 546 -33.96 12.68 36.52
N HIS A 547 -33.25 13.82 36.60
CA HIS A 547 -32.42 14.21 37.74
C HIS A 547 -31.42 13.10 38.10
N GLU A 548 -30.58 12.66 37.16
CA GLU A 548 -29.48 11.75 37.44
C GLU A 548 -28.33 12.47 38.17
N ILE A 549 -27.71 11.80 39.15
CA ILE A 549 -26.53 12.32 39.86
C ILE A 549 -25.32 12.12 38.96
N ALA A 550 -24.69 13.21 38.51
CA ALA A 550 -23.41 13.13 37.82
C ALA A 550 -22.36 12.53 38.76
N ASN A 551 -21.64 11.50 38.31
CA ASN A 551 -20.64 10.82 39.12
C ASN A 551 -19.30 11.59 39.07
N PRO A 552 -18.85 12.22 40.17
CA PRO A 552 -17.59 12.95 40.20
C PRO A 552 -16.41 12.01 40.46
N TYR A 553 -16.65 10.79 40.94
CA TYR A 553 -15.59 9.89 41.34
C TYR A 553 -14.92 9.25 40.12
N ILE A 554 -13.60 9.14 40.14
CA ILE A 554 -12.81 8.60 39.04
C ILE A 554 -11.95 7.46 39.58
N CYS A 555 -12.18 6.27 39.03
CA CYS A 555 -11.50 5.04 39.43
C CYS A 555 -10.44 4.64 38.41
N GLY A 556 -9.26 4.25 38.89
CA GLY A 556 -8.24 3.58 38.08
C GLY A 556 -7.33 4.50 37.26
N MET A 557 -7.71 5.76 37.03
CA MET A 557 -6.90 6.76 36.31
C MET A 557 -6.33 7.82 37.27
N PRO A 558 -5.11 8.36 37.02
CA PRO A 558 -4.61 9.56 37.69
C PRO A 558 -5.54 10.76 37.48
N LEU A 559 -5.69 11.58 38.51
CA LEU A 559 -6.46 12.81 38.43
C LEU A 559 -5.58 13.94 37.87
N ASN A 560 -6.03 14.62 36.81
CA ASN A 560 -5.33 15.75 36.21
C ASN A 560 -5.85 17.09 36.76
N ASP A 561 -5.28 18.18 36.26
CA ASP A 561 -5.58 19.58 36.61
C ASP A 561 -7.01 20.02 36.28
N GLN A 562 -7.65 19.38 35.30
CA GLN A 562 -9.00 19.74 34.84
C GLN A 562 -10.11 19.21 35.76
N GLN A 563 -9.78 18.33 36.70
CA GLN A 563 -10.75 17.61 37.52
C GLN A 563 -10.79 18.19 38.93
N GLU A 564 -11.93 18.77 39.33
CA GLU A 564 -12.12 19.40 40.65
C GLU A 564 -12.05 18.42 41.85
N VAL A 565 -11.93 17.12 41.59
CA VAL A 565 -12.12 16.02 42.56
C VAL A 565 -10.84 15.71 43.35
N PHE A 566 -9.72 16.35 43.03
CA PHE A 566 -8.48 16.18 43.79
C PHE A 566 -8.57 16.89 45.15
N VAL A 567 -8.74 16.11 46.22
CA VAL A 567 -8.94 16.59 47.59
C VAL A 567 -7.78 16.17 48.51
N GLY A 568 -7.30 17.11 49.32
CA GLY A 568 -6.33 16.86 50.40
C GLY A 568 -4.87 17.01 49.97
N ARG A 569 -3.95 16.44 50.77
CA ARG A 569 -2.48 16.44 50.57
C ARG A 569 -1.81 17.79 50.70
N THR A 570 -2.49 18.77 51.29
CA THR A 570 -1.96 20.13 51.48
C THR A 570 -0.69 20.16 52.32
N ASP A 571 -0.58 19.25 53.29
CA ASP A 571 0.60 19.04 54.13
C ASP A 571 1.81 18.54 53.32
N ILE A 572 1.60 17.57 52.42
CA ILE A 572 2.63 17.03 51.54
C ILE A 572 3.05 18.10 50.52
N MET A 573 2.09 18.82 49.93
CA MET A 573 2.38 19.91 49.00
C MET A 573 3.22 21.01 49.66
N ALA A 574 2.81 21.50 50.83
CA ALA A 574 3.55 22.51 51.58
C ALA A 574 4.96 22.04 51.97
N ARG A 575 5.10 20.75 52.31
CA ARG A 575 6.41 20.14 52.56
C ARG A 575 7.26 20.10 51.29
N LEU A 576 6.71 19.64 50.16
CA LEU A 576 7.44 19.61 48.88
C LEU A 576 7.86 21.01 48.45
N GLU A 577 6.96 21.99 48.55
CA GLU A 577 7.26 23.40 48.27
C GLU A 577 8.42 23.92 49.13
N SER A 578 8.39 23.69 50.45
CA SER A 578 9.47 24.08 51.36
C SER A 578 10.80 23.44 51.00
N LEU A 579 10.82 22.19 50.54
CA LEU A 579 12.05 21.47 50.18
C LEU A 579 12.59 21.88 48.82
N LEU A 580 11.72 22.26 47.89
CA LEU A 580 12.09 22.74 46.56
C LEU A 580 12.65 24.17 46.62
N LEU A 581 12.08 25.02 47.48
CA LEU A 581 12.45 26.44 47.61
C LEU A 581 13.50 26.72 48.69
N GLY A 582 13.76 25.77 49.59
CA GLY A 582 14.70 25.92 50.70
C GLY A 582 16.16 26.19 50.27
N PRO A 583 17.04 26.58 51.20
CA PRO A 583 18.46 26.83 50.93
C PRO A 583 19.24 25.54 50.62
N ASN A 584 18.90 24.45 51.33
CA ASN A 584 19.37 23.10 51.03
C ASN A 584 18.32 22.44 50.14
N ARG A 585 18.65 22.20 48.86
CA ARG A 585 17.71 21.72 47.83
C ARG A 585 18.05 20.29 47.40
N PRO A 586 17.85 19.28 48.26
CA PRO A 586 18.25 17.90 47.98
C PRO A 586 17.40 17.28 46.85
N PRO A 587 17.87 16.18 46.22
CA PRO A 587 16.99 15.31 45.46
C PRO A 587 15.81 14.88 46.33
N LEU A 588 14.61 14.78 45.75
CA LEU A 588 13.42 14.35 46.47
C LEU A 588 13.00 12.95 46.03
N HIS A 589 12.56 12.15 46.99
CA HIS A 589 11.95 10.84 46.72
C HIS A 589 10.57 10.78 47.37
N LEU A 590 9.51 10.84 46.55
CA LEU A 590 8.14 10.64 46.97
C LEU A 590 7.81 9.15 46.92
N TYR A 591 7.64 8.56 48.10
CA TYR A 591 7.39 7.13 48.26
C TYR A 591 5.96 6.89 48.74
N GLY A 592 5.24 5.97 48.13
CA GLY A 592 3.98 5.47 48.68
C GLY A 592 3.49 4.24 47.96
N GLN A 593 2.59 3.47 48.57
CA GLN A 593 2.04 2.27 47.94
C GLN A 593 1.32 2.59 46.62
N ARG A 594 1.11 1.56 45.79
CA ARG A 594 0.31 1.70 44.57
C ARG A 594 -1.09 2.20 44.91
N ARG A 595 -1.66 3.03 44.03
CA ARG A 595 -3.01 3.61 44.16
C ARG A 595 -3.21 4.58 45.35
N MET A 596 -2.14 5.14 45.92
CA MET A 596 -2.20 6.20 46.94
C MET A 596 -2.33 7.63 46.38
N GLY A 597 -2.49 7.77 45.05
CA GLY A 597 -2.64 9.09 44.39
C GLY A 597 -1.32 9.80 44.10
N LYS A 598 -0.22 9.06 43.90
CA LYS A 598 1.11 9.60 43.58
C LYS A 598 1.11 10.41 42.29
N THR A 599 0.73 9.78 41.18
CA THR A 599 0.64 10.42 39.86
C THR A 599 -0.36 11.58 39.88
N SER A 600 -1.51 11.42 40.55
CA SER A 600 -2.49 12.50 40.72
C SER A 600 -1.92 13.72 41.45
N LEU A 601 -1.08 13.50 42.48
CA LEU A 601 -0.37 14.57 43.18
C LEU A 601 0.57 15.30 42.23
N LEU A 602 1.35 14.57 41.41
CA LEU A 602 2.29 15.16 40.47
C LEU A 602 1.60 16.02 39.40
N LEU A 603 0.51 15.52 38.81
CA LEU A 603 -0.25 16.25 37.79
C LEU A 603 -0.95 17.50 38.34
N ASN A 604 -1.21 17.55 39.65
CA ASN A 604 -1.83 18.69 40.30
C ASN A 604 -0.81 19.61 41.00
N LEU A 605 0.46 19.22 41.07
CA LEU A 605 1.50 19.92 41.84
C LEU A 605 1.69 21.37 41.37
N ASP A 606 1.52 21.63 40.07
CA ASP A 606 1.74 22.93 39.44
C ASP A 606 0.84 24.05 39.98
N HIS A 607 -0.35 23.72 40.49
CA HIS A 607 -1.24 24.71 41.10
C HIS A 607 -0.72 25.26 42.43
N TYR A 608 0.16 24.49 43.08
CA TYR A 608 0.67 24.78 44.42
C TYR A 608 2.12 25.23 44.40
N LEU A 609 2.80 25.10 43.26
CA LEU A 609 4.17 25.58 43.09
C LEU A 609 4.18 27.02 42.61
N PRO A 610 5.15 27.84 43.05
CA PRO A 610 5.29 29.20 42.57
C PRO A 610 5.60 29.21 41.08
N SER A 611 5.30 30.36 40.47
CA SER A 611 5.54 30.57 39.05
C SER A 611 7.04 30.64 38.67
N THR A 612 7.96 30.39 39.59
CA THR A 612 9.38 30.24 39.25
C THR A 612 9.71 28.81 38.84
N ILE A 613 8.86 27.83 39.15
CA ILE A 613 9.10 26.42 38.83
C ILE A 613 8.46 26.05 37.49
N ILE A 614 9.24 25.36 36.65
CA ILE A 614 8.85 24.70 35.41
C ILE A 614 8.78 23.21 35.71
N SER A 615 7.59 22.66 35.73
CA SER A 615 7.36 21.25 35.98
C SER A 615 7.57 20.44 34.70
N VAL A 616 8.28 19.33 34.81
CA VAL A 616 8.49 18.41 33.69
C VAL A 616 8.12 17.02 34.17
N PHE A 617 6.93 16.57 33.79
CA PHE A 617 6.43 15.25 34.14
C PHE A 617 6.97 14.20 33.17
N LEU A 618 7.56 13.14 33.70
CA LEU A 618 8.08 12.00 32.95
C LEU A 618 7.50 10.70 33.51
N ASP A 619 6.83 9.93 32.65
CA ASP A 619 6.34 8.59 32.98
C ASP A 619 7.40 7.53 32.69
N GLY A 620 7.99 6.96 33.76
CA GLY A 620 9.01 5.92 33.70
C GLY A 620 8.57 4.66 32.95
N GLN A 621 7.29 4.28 32.99
CA GLN A 621 6.79 3.14 32.21
C GLN A 621 6.84 3.43 30.72
N GLY A 622 6.41 4.63 30.30
CA GLY A 622 6.49 5.06 28.90
C GLY A 622 7.93 5.16 28.40
N LEU A 623 8.84 5.58 29.28
CA LEU A 623 10.28 5.67 28.98
C LEU A 623 10.99 4.30 28.95
N ALA A 624 10.42 3.26 29.56
CA ALA A 624 10.99 1.90 29.55
C ALA A 624 11.03 1.26 28.15
N GLY A 625 10.34 1.84 27.15
CA GLY A 625 10.38 1.39 25.76
C GLY A 625 11.67 1.72 24.99
N TYR A 626 12.51 2.63 25.50
CA TYR A 626 13.76 3.01 24.84
C TYR A 626 14.83 1.92 25.02
N SER A 627 15.44 1.48 23.91
CA SER A 627 16.52 0.48 23.93
C SER A 627 17.92 1.08 24.08
N GLN A 628 18.10 2.34 23.66
CA GLN A 628 19.36 3.08 23.76
C GLN A 628 19.23 4.24 24.75
N LEU A 629 20.17 4.32 25.69
CA LEU A 629 20.21 5.36 26.72
C LEU A 629 20.38 6.78 26.12
N MET A 630 21.05 6.88 24.98
CA MET A 630 21.21 8.13 24.25
C MET A 630 19.86 8.73 23.83
N ASP A 631 18.96 7.92 23.26
CA ASP A 631 17.66 8.37 22.79
C ASP A 631 16.77 8.81 23.96
N LEU A 632 16.86 8.12 25.10
CA LEU A 632 16.18 8.49 26.34
C LEU A 632 16.57 9.91 26.80
N PHE A 633 17.87 10.22 26.87
CA PHE A 633 18.34 11.55 27.28
C PHE A 633 17.94 12.65 26.29
N TYR A 634 17.97 12.37 24.98
CA TYR A 634 17.48 13.32 23.99
C TYR A 634 15.99 13.61 24.13
N TYR A 635 15.19 12.58 24.41
CA TYR A 635 13.77 12.73 24.70
C TYR A 635 13.55 13.63 25.93
N VAL A 636 14.19 13.32 27.06
CA VAL A 636 14.09 14.11 28.31
C VAL A 636 14.48 15.58 28.08
N ILE A 637 15.56 15.83 27.35
CA ILE A 637 15.99 17.20 27.04
C ILE A 637 14.94 17.94 26.19
N ASN A 638 14.36 17.28 25.20
CA ASN A 638 13.32 17.89 24.38
C ASN A 638 12.04 18.15 25.17
N GLU A 639 11.67 17.29 26.11
CA GLU A 639 10.55 17.54 27.03
C GLU A 639 10.82 18.75 27.93
N ILE A 640 12.01 18.87 28.52
CA ILE A 640 12.39 20.05 29.31
C ILE A 640 12.26 21.34 28.48
N ARG A 641 12.69 21.30 27.21
CA ARG A 641 12.58 22.46 26.30
C ARG A 641 11.12 22.78 25.96
N SER A 642 10.32 21.75 25.70
CA SER A 642 8.89 21.87 25.38
C SER A 642 8.14 22.52 26.53
N GLU A 643 8.34 22.03 27.77
CA GLU A 643 7.67 22.55 28.96
C GLU A 643 8.18 23.94 29.35
N ALA A 644 9.48 24.21 29.24
CA ALA A 644 10.01 25.56 29.45
C ALA A 644 9.39 26.60 28.50
N TYR A 645 9.18 26.23 27.23
CA TYR A 645 8.51 27.10 26.27
C TYR A 645 7.01 27.21 26.54
N ARG A 646 6.34 26.10 26.85
CA ARG A 646 4.88 26.07 27.07
C ARG A 646 4.49 26.87 28.32
N GLN A 647 5.18 26.65 29.43
CA GLN A 647 4.82 27.24 30.73
C GLN A 647 5.36 28.66 30.92
N ARG A 648 6.48 29.00 30.27
CA ARG A 648 7.19 30.28 30.49
C ARG A 648 7.58 31.05 29.24
N GLY A 649 7.35 30.50 28.05
CA GLY A 649 7.90 31.07 26.81
C GLY A 649 9.43 31.03 26.74
N LEU A 650 10.10 30.29 27.65
CA LEU A 650 11.56 30.25 27.73
C LEU A 650 12.13 29.30 26.68
N ARG A 651 13.00 29.84 25.82
CA ARG A 651 13.64 29.08 24.75
C ARG A 651 14.98 28.53 25.21
N LEU A 652 14.96 27.31 25.73
CA LEU A 652 16.18 26.57 26.06
C LEU A 652 16.88 26.06 24.77
N PRO A 653 18.23 26.01 24.76
CA PRO A 653 19.01 25.65 23.59
C PRO A 653 18.66 24.25 23.07
N ALA A 654 18.75 24.05 21.76
CA ALA A 654 18.65 22.72 21.18
C ALA A 654 19.91 21.91 21.48
N ILE A 655 19.74 20.62 21.78
CA ILE A 655 20.87 19.69 21.80
C ILE A 655 21.09 19.16 20.38
N ILE A 656 22.29 19.37 19.84
CA ILE A 656 22.66 18.89 18.51
C ILE A 656 23.46 17.61 18.69
N ARG A 657 23.00 16.51 18.07
CA ARG A 657 23.70 15.23 18.10
C ARG A 657 25.07 15.37 17.44
N GLN A 658 26.13 15.21 18.22
CA GLN A 658 27.52 15.24 17.75
C GLN A 658 28.13 13.84 17.91
N GLU A 659 28.30 13.12 16.80
CA GLU A 659 28.84 11.74 16.79
C GLU A 659 30.26 11.66 17.38
N ASN A 660 31.03 12.74 17.28
CA ASN A 660 32.43 12.81 17.72
C ASN A 660 32.63 13.16 19.21
N LYS A 661 31.57 13.29 20.01
CA LYS A 661 31.68 13.67 21.43
C LYS A 661 30.87 12.72 22.31
N SER A 662 31.37 12.44 23.51
CA SER A 662 30.62 11.64 24.49
C SER A 662 29.28 12.31 24.82
N LEU A 663 28.26 11.49 25.09
CA LEU A 663 26.93 11.96 25.49
C LEU A 663 27.02 12.82 26.76
N PHE A 664 27.86 12.42 27.71
CA PHE A 664 28.17 13.19 28.91
C PHE A 664 28.59 14.64 28.59
N ALA A 665 29.55 14.82 27.67
CA ALA A 665 30.04 16.14 27.29
C ALA A 665 29.01 16.97 26.50
N GLN A 666 28.03 16.33 25.87
CA GLN A 666 26.93 17.01 25.19
C GLN A 666 25.87 17.48 26.20
N ILE A 667 25.47 16.61 27.12
CA ILE A 667 24.50 16.92 28.18
C ILE A 667 25.05 18.00 29.12
N SER A 668 26.29 17.85 29.61
CA SER A 668 26.90 18.84 30.50
C SER A 668 26.95 20.23 29.87
N ARG A 669 27.38 20.34 28.60
CA ARG A 669 27.35 21.63 27.88
C ARG A 669 25.94 22.18 27.74
N TRP A 670 24.95 21.34 27.44
CA TRP A 670 23.56 21.79 27.33
C TRP A 670 23.06 22.32 28.67
N ILE A 671 23.32 21.62 29.77
CA ILE A 671 22.96 22.04 31.14
C ILE A 671 23.60 23.39 31.47
N ASP A 672 24.89 23.59 31.16
CA ASP A 672 25.58 24.86 31.44
C ASP A 672 24.97 26.06 30.69
N HIS A 673 24.52 25.87 29.45
CA HIS A 673 23.87 26.93 28.68
C HIS A 673 22.44 27.17 29.15
N SER A 674 21.70 26.10 29.40
CA SER A 674 20.33 26.18 29.93
C SER A 674 20.30 26.83 31.30
N GLU A 675 21.25 26.51 32.19
CA GLU A 675 21.33 27.10 33.53
C GLU A 675 21.52 28.61 33.48
N LYS A 676 22.35 29.15 32.59
CA LYS A 676 22.51 30.61 32.45
C LYS A 676 21.19 31.30 32.15
N ILE A 677 20.40 30.73 31.23
CA ILE A 677 19.08 31.25 30.87
C ILE A 677 18.11 31.12 32.06
N LEU A 678 18.13 29.99 32.75
CA LEU A 678 17.29 29.76 33.92
C LEU A 678 17.62 30.74 35.07
N VAL A 679 18.89 31.06 35.29
CA VAL A 679 19.34 32.06 36.26
C VAL A 679 18.87 33.47 35.87
N GLU A 680 19.02 33.87 34.60
CA GLU A 680 18.60 35.18 34.10
C GLU A 680 17.10 35.44 34.29
N HIS A 681 16.29 34.37 34.26
CA HIS A 681 14.84 34.43 34.37
C HIS A 681 14.29 33.96 35.74
N ASP A 682 15.16 33.72 36.73
CA ASP A 682 14.82 33.16 38.04
C ASP A 682 13.88 31.94 37.97
N ALA A 683 14.17 31.04 37.02
CA ALA A 683 13.37 29.86 36.73
C ALA A 683 14.06 28.57 37.19
N ILE A 684 13.30 27.61 37.72
CA ILE A 684 13.80 26.32 38.20
C ILE A 684 13.10 25.21 37.42
N VAL A 685 13.85 24.31 36.80
CA VAL A 685 13.29 23.11 36.17
C VAL A 685 13.16 22.02 37.23
N LEU A 686 11.93 21.55 37.47
CA LEU A 686 11.62 20.40 38.32
C LEU A 686 11.25 19.20 37.44
N LEU A 687 12.17 18.25 37.34
CA LEU A 687 11.94 17.00 36.63
C LEU A 687 11.34 15.96 37.57
N MET A 688 10.08 15.61 37.32
CA MET A 688 9.28 14.67 38.10
C MET A 688 9.25 13.33 37.36
N MET A 689 10.01 12.35 37.86
CA MET A 689 10.07 11.01 37.29
C MET A 689 9.13 10.10 38.06
N ASP A 690 7.96 9.84 37.48
CA ASP A 690 7.02 8.84 38.00
C ASP A 690 7.44 7.44 37.60
N GLU A 691 7.21 6.47 38.47
CA GLU A 691 7.59 5.06 38.30
C GLU A 691 9.02 4.85 37.76
N PHE A 692 9.99 5.60 38.28
CA PHE A 692 11.39 5.56 37.80
C PHE A 692 12.04 4.17 37.88
N GLU A 693 11.51 3.30 38.75
CA GLU A 693 11.88 1.88 38.89
C GLU A 693 11.75 1.10 37.57
N ALA A 694 10.82 1.48 36.69
CA ALA A 694 10.61 0.85 35.39
C ALA A 694 11.82 1.02 34.44
N LEU A 695 12.71 1.98 34.72
CA LEU A 695 13.93 2.21 33.96
C LEU A 695 15.09 1.27 34.36
N GLU A 696 14.95 0.53 35.46
CA GLU A 696 15.97 -0.38 35.99
C GLU A 696 16.49 -1.39 34.94
N PRO A 697 15.65 -2.05 34.11
CA PRO A 697 16.16 -2.99 33.11
C PRO A 697 17.05 -2.34 32.04
N ILE A 698 16.69 -1.13 31.59
CA ILE A 698 17.49 -0.36 30.61
C ILE A 698 18.85 -0.01 31.22
N LEU A 699 18.84 0.37 32.50
CA LEU A 699 20.06 0.66 33.23
C LEU A 699 20.90 -0.61 33.35
N GLN A 700 20.35 -1.72 33.86
CA GLN A 700 21.08 -2.98 34.06
C GLN A 700 21.71 -3.56 32.79
N ASN A 701 21.10 -3.35 31.61
CA ASN A 701 21.68 -3.77 30.33
C ASN A 701 22.90 -2.93 29.90
N ASN A 702 23.15 -1.78 30.54
CA ASN A 702 24.19 -0.81 30.19
C ASN A 702 25.12 -0.49 31.39
N LYS A 703 25.49 -1.49 32.20
CA LYS A 703 26.19 -1.31 33.51
C LYS A 703 27.38 -0.34 33.53
N SER A 704 28.26 -0.37 32.53
CA SER A 704 29.44 0.51 32.47
C SER A 704 29.06 1.99 32.28
N GLN A 705 27.94 2.24 31.62
CA GLN A 705 27.40 3.56 31.33
C GLN A 705 26.53 4.10 32.48
N ILE A 706 25.83 3.23 33.22
CA ILE A 706 24.99 3.65 34.37
C ILE A 706 25.77 4.53 35.35
N GLN A 707 26.96 4.09 35.76
CA GLN A 707 27.74 4.81 36.78
C GLN A 707 28.16 6.20 36.31
N GLU A 708 28.48 6.35 35.03
CA GLU A 708 28.84 7.64 34.42
C GLU A 708 27.64 8.59 34.39
N TYR A 709 26.45 8.12 33.99
CA TYR A 709 25.25 8.95 33.87
C TYR A 709 24.55 9.25 35.19
N LEU A 710 24.50 8.29 36.13
CA LEU A 710 24.08 8.56 37.50
C LEU A 710 25.08 9.48 38.20
N GLY A 711 26.38 9.34 37.92
CA GLY A 711 27.40 10.30 38.35
C GLY A 711 27.14 11.70 37.83
N LEU A 712 26.80 11.85 36.54
CA LEU A 712 26.42 13.11 35.93
C LEU A 712 25.17 13.72 36.58
N ALA A 713 24.10 12.94 36.70
CA ALA A 713 22.87 13.44 37.33
C ALA A 713 23.13 13.91 38.76
N ARG A 714 24.04 13.25 39.50
CA ARG A 714 24.40 13.61 40.87
C ARG A 714 25.17 14.91 40.89
N PHE A 715 26.15 15.04 39.98
CA PHE A 715 26.89 16.28 39.78
C PHE A 715 25.94 17.44 39.49
N VAL A 716 24.97 17.24 38.59
CA VAL A 716 23.97 18.24 38.22
C VAL A 716 23.14 18.66 39.42
N ILE A 717 22.56 17.73 40.18
CA ILE A 717 21.76 18.09 41.37
C ILE A 717 22.59 18.88 42.39
N GLN A 718 23.85 18.48 42.60
CA GLN A 718 24.72 19.09 43.60
C GLN A 718 25.23 20.49 43.20
N HIS A 719 25.49 20.72 41.92
CA HIS A 719 26.18 21.92 41.45
C HIS A 719 25.29 22.88 40.66
N ARG A 720 24.10 22.42 40.21
CA ARG A 720 23.19 23.19 39.35
C ARG A 720 21.87 23.48 40.07
N PRO A 721 21.75 24.58 40.84
CA PRO A 721 20.61 24.83 41.71
C PRO A 721 19.27 25.07 40.97
N HIS A 722 19.30 25.35 39.67
CA HIS A 722 18.12 25.55 38.81
C HIS A 722 17.59 24.26 38.18
N PHE A 723 18.23 23.11 38.42
CA PHE A 723 17.70 21.80 38.07
C PHE A 723 17.36 21.01 39.35
N LYS A 724 16.14 20.49 39.40
CA LYS A 724 15.60 19.70 40.51
C LYS A 724 15.05 18.37 40.01
N LEU A 725 15.19 17.35 40.85
CA LEU A 725 14.73 16.01 40.57
C LEU A 725 13.81 15.54 41.70
N LEU A 726 12.60 15.11 41.30
CA LEU A 726 11.62 14.46 42.16
C LEU A 726 11.38 13.05 41.60
N PHE A 727 11.88 12.05 42.31
CA PHE A 727 11.65 10.65 42.00
C PHE A 727 10.40 10.17 42.71
N VAL A 728 9.53 9.47 41.99
CA VAL A 728 8.27 8.94 42.56
C VAL A 728 8.17 7.45 42.29
N GLY A 729 7.97 6.68 43.35
CA GLY A 729 8.07 5.23 43.31
C GLY A 729 7.12 4.52 44.27
N SER A 730 7.00 3.21 44.08
CA SER A 730 6.26 2.31 44.98
C SER A 730 7.18 1.48 45.87
N HIS A 731 8.49 1.53 45.62
CA HIS A 731 9.53 0.83 46.36
C HIS A 731 10.33 1.80 47.24
N THR A 732 10.77 1.31 48.40
CA THR A 732 11.72 2.08 49.22
C THR A 732 13.10 2.06 48.57
N LEU A 733 13.97 3.02 48.89
CA LEU A 733 15.32 3.07 48.32
C LEU A 733 16.13 1.77 48.55
N ASP A 734 15.86 1.08 49.66
CA ASP A 734 16.47 -0.21 50.00
C ASP A 734 16.06 -1.37 49.08
N GLU A 735 14.95 -1.23 48.34
CA GLU A 735 14.46 -2.23 47.38
C GLU A 735 15.02 -2.00 45.96
N ILE A 736 15.67 -0.86 45.72
CA ILE A 736 16.08 -0.43 44.38
C ILE A 736 17.61 -0.42 44.27
N ASN A 737 18.16 -1.48 43.68
CA ASN A 737 19.60 -1.72 43.62
C ASN A 737 20.39 -0.56 42.98
N ALA A 738 20.21 -0.29 41.68
CA ALA A 738 21.08 0.65 40.96
C ALA A 738 20.91 2.11 41.42
N TRP A 739 19.73 2.47 41.91
CA TRP A 739 19.40 3.83 42.33
C TRP A 739 19.76 4.15 43.79
N SER A 740 19.91 3.15 44.65
CA SER A 740 20.25 3.32 46.08
C SER A 740 21.50 4.18 46.32
N THR A 741 22.54 4.00 45.49
CA THR A 741 23.80 4.75 45.59
C THR A 741 23.65 6.21 45.13
N PHE A 742 22.71 6.47 44.22
CA PHE A 742 22.41 7.79 43.71
C PHE A 742 21.49 8.59 44.65
N LEU A 743 20.50 7.93 45.24
CA LEU A 743 19.46 8.52 46.08
C LEU A 743 19.78 8.50 47.58
N PHE A 744 20.99 8.09 48.00
CA PHE A 744 21.36 8.03 49.41
C PHE A 744 21.19 9.36 50.17
N ASN A 745 21.34 10.50 49.48
CA ASN A 745 21.13 11.84 50.05
C ASN A 745 19.75 12.43 49.72
N ALA A 746 18.83 11.64 49.16
CA ALA A 746 17.51 12.12 48.79
C ALA A 746 16.62 12.27 50.04
N GLN A 747 15.82 13.32 50.06
CA GLN A 747 14.84 13.50 51.12
C GLN A 747 13.58 12.71 50.79
N VAL A 748 13.26 11.74 51.65
CA VAL A 748 12.10 10.87 51.47
C VAL A 748 10.85 11.54 52.04
N VAL A 749 9.79 11.61 51.23
CA VAL A 749 8.45 12.05 51.61
C VAL A 749 7.49 10.87 51.41
N LYS A 750 6.90 10.35 52.50
CA LYS A 750 5.91 9.26 52.41
C LYS A 750 4.52 9.82 52.08
N ILE A 751 3.87 9.31 51.03
CA ILE A 751 2.45 9.52 50.76
C ILE A 751 1.65 8.31 51.23
N GLY A 752 0.90 8.51 52.31
CA GLY A 752 0.07 7.49 52.95
C GLY A 752 -1.41 7.62 52.59
N ARG A 753 -2.31 7.19 53.46
CA ARG A 753 -3.76 7.38 53.34
C ARG A 753 -4.13 8.87 53.49
N LEU A 754 -5.34 9.26 53.08
CA LEU A 754 -5.87 10.60 53.34
C LEU A 754 -6.20 10.75 54.82
N ALA A 755 -6.09 11.97 55.35
CA ALA A 755 -6.54 12.23 56.70
C ALA A 755 -8.07 12.01 56.80
N PRO A 756 -8.61 11.66 57.99
CA PRO A 756 -10.05 11.47 58.15
C PRO A 756 -10.89 12.66 57.68
N SER A 757 -10.47 13.89 57.97
CA SER A 757 -11.15 15.11 57.53
C SER A 757 -11.11 15.29 56.00
N GLU A 758 -9.99 14.99 55.36
CA GLU A 758 -9.83 15.04 53.90
C GLU A 758 -10.69 13.95 53.21
N THR A 759 -10.75 12.77 53.82
CA THR A 759 -11.57 11.65 53.34
C THR A 759 -13.06 11.99 53.41
N MET A 760 -13.51 12.54 54.53
CA MET A 760 -14.91 12.99 54.68
C MET A 760 -15.25 14.09 53.66
N ARG A 761 -14.34 15.03 53.42
CA ARG A 761 -14.50 16.03 52.37
C ARG A 761 -14.63 15.40 50.99
N LEU A 762 -13.79 14.42 50.66
CA LEU A 762 -13.86 13.71 49.37
C LEU A 762 -15.19 12.95 49.21
N ILE A 763 -15.73 12.35 50.29
CA ILE A 763 -17.00 11.60 50.26
C ILE A 763 -18.21 12.53 50.13
N GLU A 764 -18.27 13.60 50.93
CA GLU A 764 -19.49 14.41 51.02
C GLU A 764 -19.48 15.59 50.04
N ASN A 765 -18.29 16.10 49.70
CA ASN A 765 -18.12 17.30 48.88
C ASN A 765 -16.95 17.14 47.88
N PRO A 766 -16.99 16.14 46.98
CA PRO A 766 -15.95 15.90 45.97
C PRO A 766 -15.84 17.06 44.96
N VAL A 767 -16.94 17.72 44.64
CA VAL A 767 -17.03 18.86 43.71
C VAL A 767 -18.00 19.89 44.27
N LYS A 768 -17.95 21.12 43.75
CA LYS A 768 -18.93 22.16 44.13
C LYS A 768 -20.35 21.71 43.76
N ASN A 769 -21.29 21.90 44.68
CA ASN A 769 -22.72 21.58 44.51
C ASN A 769 -23.00 20.09 44.22
N PHE A 770 -22.27 19.17 44.86
CA PHE A 770 -22.54 17.75 44.75
C PHE A 770 -23.96 17.41 45.28
N GLN A 771 -24.72 16.66 44.49
CA GLN A 771 -26.17 16.47 44.72
C GLN A 771 -26.50 15.33 45.69
N LEU A 772 -25.60 14.37 45.88
CA LEU A 772 -25.83 13.23 46.78
C LEU A 772 -25.57 13.65 48.23
N THR A 773 -26.58 13.50 49.08
CA THR A 773 -26.46 13.72 50.52
C THR A 773 -26.28 12.40 51.26
N TYR A 774 -25.65 12.43 52.43
CA TYR A 774 -25.32 11.24 53.20
C TYR A 774 -25.94 11.31 54.60
N VAL A 775 -26.47 10.18 55.07
CA VAL A 775 -26.69 10.02 56.52
C VAL A 775 -25.31 9.97 57.20
N PRO A 776 -25.09 10.62 58.36
CA PRO A 776 -23.76 10.68 58.98
C PRO A 776 -23.12 9.30 59.22
N ALA A 777 -23.92 8.30 59.59
CA ALA A 777 -23.44 6.93 59.75
C ALA A 777 -22.89 6.37 58.42
N ALA A 778 -23.50 6.70 57.27
CA ALA A 778 -23.11 6.17 55.96
C ALA A 778 -21.74 6.68 55.51
N SER A 779 -21.49 8.00 55.60
CA SER A 779 -20.18 8.57 55.26
C SER A 779 -19.08 8.13 56.23
N GLN A 780 -19.40 8.04 57.53
CA GLN A 780 -18.50 7.45 58.53
C GLN A 780 -18.17 5.98 58.24
N HIS A 781 -19.14 5.22 57.74
CA HIS A 781 -18.92 3.82 57.38
C HIS A 781 -18.00 3.67 56.17
N ILE A 782 -18.13 4.53 55.15
CA ILE A 782 -17.17 4.56 54.04
C ILE A 782 -15.75 4.85 54.57
N LEU A 783 -15.60 5.81 55.49
CA LEU A 783 -14.33 6.09 56.14
C LEU A 783 -13.80 4.88 56.92
N TYR A 784 -14.65 4.17 57.66
CA TYR A 784 -14.27 2.94 58.38
C TYR A 784 -13.79 1.84 57.41
N LEU A 785 -14.56 1.57 56.35
CA LEU A 785 -14.27 0.53 55.37
C LEU A 785 -12.94 0.75 54.64
N THR A 786 -12.64 2.01 54.33
CA THR A 786 -11.50 2.39 53.48
C THR A 786 -10.29 2.88 54.26
N ARG A 787 -10.48 3.29 55.52
CA ARG A 787 -9.52 4.05 56.35
C ARG A 787 -8.82 5.19 55.60
N GLY A 788 -9.52 5.85 54.66
CA GLY A 788 -8.97 6.95 53.86
C GLY A 788 -8.04 6.52 52.72
N HIS A 789 -8.04 5.24 52.33
CA HIS A 789 -7.31 4.80 51.14
C HIS A 789 -7.93 5.42 49.88
N PRO A 790 -7.20 6.30 49.13
CA PRO A 790 -7.80 7.12 48.07
C PRO A 790 -8.58 6.35 47.01
N HIS A 791 -7.98 5.27 46.49
CA HIS A 791 -8.64 4.43 45.48
C HIS A 791 -9.91 3.74 45.98
N LEU A 792 -9.91 3.23 47.22
CA LEU A 792 -11.06 2.54 47.78
C LEU A 792 -12.20 3.51 48.10
N VAL A 793 -11.89 4.71 48.59
CA VAL A 793 -12.87 5.79 48.77
C VAL A 793 -13.53 6.13 47.44
N GLN A 794 -12.72 6.38 46.40
CA GLN A 794 -13.20 6.67 45.05
C GLN A 794 -14.06 5.52 44.50
N SER A 795 -13.62 4.26 44.62
CA SER A 795 -14.36 3.09 44.11
C SER A 795 -15.70 2.88 44.80
N ILE A 796 -15.76 2.93 46.13
CA ILE A 796 -17.03 2.79 46.84
C ILE A 796 -17.97 3.93 46.49
N CYS A 797 -17.48 5.17 46.46
CA CYS A 797 -18.34 6.32 46.16
C CYS A 797 -18.79 6.32 44.68
N TYR A 798 -17.96 5.84 43.76
CA TYR A 798 -18.32 5.63 42.37
C TYR A 798 -19.48 4.63 42.24
N GLU A 799 -19.33 3.44 42.83
CA GLU A 799 -20.38 2.40 42.82
C GLU A 799 -21.64 2.87 43.53
N LEU A 800 -21.49 3.66 44.59
CA LEU A 800 -22.62 4.25 45.30
C LEU A 800 -23.42 5.18 44.39
N VAL A 801 -22.79 6.10 43.67
CA VAL A 801 -23.51 6.98 42.73
C VAL A 801 -24.19 6.16 41.62
N MET A 802 -23.53 5.12 41.10
CA MET A 802 -24.14 4.21 40.12
C MET A 802 -25.38 3.52 40.69
N LEU A 803 -25.28 2.94 41.89
CA LEU A 803 -26.38 2.31 42.61
C LEU A 803 -27.53 3.30 42.86
N LYS A 804 -27.24 4.52 43.30
CA LYS A 804 -28.28 5.54 43.55
C LYS A 804 -28.98 5.96 42.26
N ASN A 805 -28.27 6.04 41.15
CA ASN A 805 -28.86 6.35 39.84
C ASN A 805 -29.79 5.22 39.32
N GLU A 806 -29.56 3.97 39.71
CA GLU A 806 -30.47 2.84 39.42
C GLU A 806 -31.78 2.91 40.23
N GLN A 807 -31.78 3.63 41.36
CA GLN A 807 -32.95 3.75 42.25
C GLN A 807 -33.95 4.83 41.77
N THR A 808 -35.15 4.77 42.32
CA THR A 808 -36.21 5.75 42.06
C THR A 808 -35.83 7.14 42.57
N SER A 809 -36.38 8.20 41.96
CA SER A 809 -36.03 9.59 42.28
C SER A 809 -36.22 9.97 43.75
N SER A 810 -37.18 9.36 44.45
CA SER A 810 -37.43 9.60 45.88
C SER A 810 -36.33 9.05 46.80
N GLN A 811 -35.57 8.05 46.34
CA GLN A 811 -34.50 7.41 47.10
C GLN A 811 -33.10 7.83 46.64
N ARG A 812 -32.98 8.38 45.42
CA ARG A 812 -31.72 8.65 44.73
C ARG A 812 -30.76 9.60 45.46
N PHE A 813 -31.25 10.67 46.07
CA PHE A 813 -30.41 11.76 46.58
C PHE A 813 -29.94 11.61 48.03
N LEU A 814 -30.28 10.50 48.70
CA LEU A 814 -29.86 10.22 50.07
C LEU A 814 -29.18 8.85 50.15
N ALA A 815 -27.89 8.83 50.47
CA ALA A 815 -27.13 7.62 50.72
C ALA A 815 -27.33 7.12 52.15
N THR A 816 -27.75 5.87 52.29
CA THR A 816 -27.94 5.17 53.56
C THR A 816 -26.83 4.16 53.85
N MET A 817 -26.78 3.61 55.07
CA MET A 817 -25.85 2.54 55.43
C MET A 817 -25.98 1.31 54.53
N ALA A 818 -27.23 0.94 54.17
CA ALA A 818 -27.48 -0.21 53.30
C ALA A 818 -26.96 0.03 51.88
N ASP A 819 -27.10 1.25 51.36
CA ASP A 819 -26.56 1.62 50.05
C ASP A 819 -25.03 1.55 50.03
N VAL A 820 -24.38 1.99 51.11
CA VAL A 820 -22.92 1.92 51.26
C VAL A 820 -22.43 0.48 51.30
N GLU A 821 -23.10 -0.40 52.03
CA GLU A 821 -22.69 -1.81 52.08
C GLU A 821 -22.88 -2.53 50.74
N GLU A 822 -23.97 -2.24 50.04
CA GLU A 822 -24.17 -2.75 48.68
C GLU A 822 -23.09 -2.23 47.71
N ALA A 823 -22.77 -0.94 47.77
CA ALA A 823 -21.69 -0.36 46.97
C ALA A 823 -20.31 -0.96 47.30
N ALA A 824 -20.04 -1.24 48.58
CA ALA A 824 -18.83 -1.92 49.02
C ALA A 824 -18.74 -3.36 48.45
N ASN A 825 -19.85 -4.10 48.44
CA ASN A 825 -19.92 -5.42 47.81
C ASN A 825 -19.66 -5.36 46.31
N ARG A 826 -20.31 -4.42 45.60
CA ARG A 826 -20.06 -4.18 44.15
C ARG A 826 -18.60 -3.86 43.88
N THR A 827 -17.95 -3.09 44.76
CA THR A 827 -16.53 -2.70 44.66
C THR A 827 -15.57 -3.89 44.69
N LEU A 828 -15.88 -4.97 45.43
CA LEU A 828 -15.06 -6.18 45.44
C LEU A 828 -14.96 -6.81 44.03
N THR A 829 -16.03 -6.72 43.24
CA THR A 829 -16.04 -7.19 41.86
C THR A 829 -15.49 -6.15 40.89
N SER A 830 -15.98 -4.91 40.95
CA SER A 830 -15.63 -3.86 39.97
C SER A 830 -14.17 -3.38 40.08
N SER A 831 -13.58 -3.44 41.27
CA SER A 831 -12.16 -3.14 41.52
C SER A 831 -11.29 -4.38 41.76
N SER A 832 -11.72 -5.56 41.28
CA SER A 832 -11.02 -6.85 41.48
C SER A 832 -9.54 -6.81 41.09
N PHE A 833 -9.16 -6.13 40.01
CA PHE A 833 -7.76 -6.00 39.60
C PHE A 833 -6.86 -5.31 40.65
N PHE A 834 -7.38 -4.32 41.38
CA PHE A 834 -6.64 -3.69 42.47
C PHE A 834 -6.34 -4.71 43.57
N PHE A 835 -7.35 -5.46 43.98
CA PHE A 835 -7.20 -6.44 45.05
C PHE A 835 -6.35 -7.66 44.66
N VAL A 836 -6.42 -8.08 43.39
CA VAL A 836 -5.51 -9.09 42.82
C VAL A 836 -4.06 -8.60 42.83
N ASP A 837 -3.81 -7.33 42.48
CA ASP A 837 -2.46 -6.75 42.55
C ASP A 837 -1.91 -6.72 43.98
N VAL A 838 -2.77 -6.41 44.97
CA VAL A 838 -2.40 -6.44 46.39
C VAL A 838 -2.07 -7.86 46.87
N ARG A 839 -2.86 -8.88 46.49
CA ARG A 839 -2.66 -10.28 46.94
C ARG A 839 -1.53 -11.00 46.20
N GLY A 840 -1.28 -10.66 44.93
CA GLY A 840 -0.32 -11.33 44.08
C GLY A 840 1.02 -10.59 44.01
N PRO A 841 1.27 -9.73 43.01
CA PRO A 841 2.56 -9.08 42.77
C PRO A 841 3.22 -8.36 43.95
N GLN A 842 2.46 -7.89 44.95
CA GLN A 842 2.99 -7.09 46.06
C GLN A 842 3.48 -7.92 47.27
N ILE A 843 3.04 -9.17 47.40
CA ILE A 843 3.36 -10.06 48.53
C ILE A 843 3.70 -11.47 48.06
N ASN A 844 4.41 -12.25 48.86
CA ASN A 844 4.69 -13.65 48.54
C ASN A 844 3.52 -14.58 48.98
N PRO A 845 3.45 -15.81 48.44
CA PRO A 845 2.37 -16.75 48.79
C PRO A 845 2.30 -17.09 50.28
N GLN A 846 3.42 -17.13 51.01
CA GLN A 846 3.42 -17.38 52.45
C GLN A 846 2.78 -16.23 53.24
N THR A 847 3.06 -14.98 52.85
CA THR A 847 2.45 -13.78 53.42
C THR A 847 0.96 -13.73 53.11
N ALA A 848 0.56 -14.11 51.89
CA ALA A 848 -0.85 -14.20 51.53
C ALA A 848 -1.60 -15.23 52.41
N ALA A 849 -1.01 -16.39 52.67
CA ALA A 849 -1.59 -17.41 53.56
C ALA A 849 -1.72 -16.91 55.02
N MET A 850 -0.73 -16.17 55.51
CA MET A 850 -0.78 -15.53 56.83
C MET A 850 -1.97 -14.54 56.93
N LEU A 851 -2.17 -13.74 55.88
CA LEU A 851 -3.26 -12.76 55.79
C LEU A 851 -4.63 -13.45 55.59
N ASP A 852 -4.69 -14.56 54.84
CA ASP A 852 -5.91 -15.37 54.70
C ASP A 852 -6.38 -15.90 56.07
N HIS A 853 -5.46 -16.33 56.93
CA HIS A 853 -5.76 -16.75 58.30
C HIS A 853 -6.26 -15.58 59.15
N LEU A 854 -5.56 -14.44 59.13
CA LEU A 854 -5.98 -13.24 59.86
C LEU A 854 -7.37 -12.76 59.40
N SER A 855 -7.68 -12.87 58.11
CA SER A 855 -8.97 -12.41 57.57
C SER A 855 -10.16 -13.22 58.07
N SER A 856 -9.93 -14.50 58.41
CA SER A 856 -10.95 -15.40 58.94
C SER A 856 -11.34 -15.12 60.40
N LEU A 857 -10.53 -14.34 61.12
CA LEU A 857 -10.84 -13.91 62.50
C LEU A 857 -11.91 -12.80 62.56
N GLY A 858 -12.29 -12.21 61.41
CA GLY A 858 -13.32 -11.18 61.31
C GLY A 858 -12.78 -9.74 61.40
N PRO A 859 -13.67 -8.73 61.37
CA PRO A 859 -13.30 -7.31 61.26
C PRO A 859 -12.54 -6.74 62.46
N GLU A 860 -12.76 -7.27 63.66
CA GLU A 860 -11.98 -6.91 64.87
C GLU A 860 -10.99 -8.01 65.28
N GLY A 861 -10.73 -8.96 64.36
CA GLY A 861 -9.80 -10.05 64.58
C GLY A 861 -8.38 -9.54 64.69
N SER A 862 -7.72 -9.85 65.80
CA SER A 862 -6.30 -9.59 66.03
C SER A 862 -5.57 -10.85 66.47
N ILE A 863 -4.27 -10.93 66.18
CA ILE A 863 -3.44 -12.09 66.53
C ILE A 863 -2.14 -11.63 67.18
N SER A 864 -1.72 -12.30 68.25
CA SER A 864 -0.44 -12.00 68.89
C SER A 864 0.74 -12.47 68.02
N ARG A 865 1.90 -11.82 68.15
CA ARG A 865 3.12 -12.21 67.41
C ARG A 865 3.47 -13.70 67.59
N ASP A 866 3.46 -14.17 68.83
CA ASP A 866 3.85 -15.53 69.19
C ASP A 866 2.88 -16.57 68.64
N GLU A 867 1.59 -16.26 68.64
CA GLU A 867 0.56 -17.14 68.08
C GLU A 867 0.67 -17.21 66.55
N TRP A 868 0.86 -16.06 65.89
CA TRP A 868 0.99 -16.03 64.44
C TRP A 868 2.25 -16.75 63.94
N ALA A 869 3.36 -16.61 64.68
CA ALA A 869 4.62 -17.29 64.41
C ALA A 869 4.51 -18.82 64.59
N ARG A 870 3.69 -19.30 65.53
CA ARG A 870 3.42 -20.75 65.68
C ARG A 870 2.63 -21.31 64.50
N CYS A 871 1.67 -20.55 63.97
CA CYS A 871 0.87 -20.96 62.81
C CYS A 871 1.68 -20.94 61.51
N PHE A 872 2.61 -20.00 61.35
CA PHE A 872 3.41 -19.80 60.13
C PHE A 872 4.90 -19.59 60.45
N PRO A 873 5.64 -20.66 60.83
CA PRO A 873 7.02 -20.52 61.29
C PRO A 873 8.04 -20.23 60.19
N GLU A 874 7.77 -20.60 58.94
CA GLU A 874 8.70 -20.41 57.82
C GLU A 874 8.86 -18.93 57.46
N ASN A 875 10.08 -18.41 57.61
CA ASN A 875 10.44 -17.01 57.29
C ASN A 875 9.46 -15.97 57.88
N PHE A 876 8.87 -16.26 59.06
CA PHE A 876 7.82 -15.45 59.69
C PHE A 876 8.21 -13.96 59.76
N GLU A 877 9.40 -13.65 60.26
CA GLU A 877 9.85 -12.26 60.41
C GLU A 877 9.92 -11.52 59.07
N ALA A 878 10.35 -12.20 57.99
CA ALA A 878 10.42 -11.59 56.67
C ALA A 878 9.02 -11.36 56.08
N ASN A 879 8.09 -12.31 56.28
CA ASN A 879 6.71 -12.20 55.81
C ASN A 879 5.92 -11.15 56.60
N LEU A 880 6.09 -11.09 57.92
CA LEU A 880 5.51 -10.07 58.78
C LEU A 880 6.06 -8.68 58.43
N ALA A 881 7.37 -8.56 58.25
CA ALA A 881 7.99 -7.32 57.80
C ALA A 881 7.46 -6.88 56.43
N LEU A 882 7.23 -7.81 55.49
CA LEU A 882 6.63 -7.50 54.20
C LEU A 882 5.17 -7.02 54.32
N ALA A 883 4.36 -7.67 55.16
CA ALA A 883 2.96 -7.29 55.39
C ALA A 883 2.84 -5.90 56.05
N LEU A 884 3.69 -5.60 57.04
CA LEU A 884 3.80 -4.28 57.67
C LEU A 884 4.29 -3.24 56.67
N LYS A 885 5.33 -3.56 55.89
CA LYS A 885 5.91 -2.65 54.89
C LYS A 885 4.93 -2.28 53.78
N ARG A 886 4.04 -3.21 53.40
CA ARG A 886 2.98 -2.98 52.40
C ARG A 886 1.73 -2.30 52.97
N ASP A 887 1.78 -1.85 54.23
CA ASP A 887 0.67 -1.18 54.92
C ASP A 887 -0.63 -2.05 54.92
N LEU A 888 -0.49 -3.39 55.01
CA LEU A 888 -1.63 -4.33 55.01
C LEU A 888 -2.13 -4.64 56.43
N VAL A 889 -1.20 -4.73 57.37
CA VAL A 889 -1.45 -4.95 58.79
C VAL A 889 -0.78 -3.86 59.61
N GLU A 890 -1.29 -3.64 60.81
CA GLU A 890 -0.68 -2.73 61.79
C GLU A 890 -0.51 -3.43 63.14
N ASP A 891 0.50 -2.99 63.89
CA ASP A 891 0.80 -3.47 65.23
C ASP A 891 0.16 -2.53 66.25
N GLU A 892 -0.73 -3.08 67.07
CA GLU A 892 -1.33 -2.40 68.21
C GLU A 892 -1.01 -3.19 69.48
N ASN A 893 -0.03 -2.69 70.24
CA ASN A 893 0.42 -3.27 71.52
C ASN A 893 0.83 -4.76 71.43
N GLY A 894 1.43 -5.20 70.32
CA GLY A 894 1.88 -6.58 70.12
C GLY A 894 0.84 -7.51 69.49
N PHE A 895 -0.32 -6.97 69.12
CA PHE A 895 -1.36 -7.65 68.35
C PHE A 895 -1.45 -7.07 66.94
N TYR A 896 -1.56 -7.95 65.95
CA TYR A 896 -1.64 -7.56 64.54
C TYR A 896 -3.06 -7.73 64.01
N HIS A 897 -3.54 -6.73 63.29
CA HIS A 897 -4.83 -6.77 62.60
C HIS A 897 -4.74 -6.09 61.23
N PHE A 898 -5.76 -6.28 60.39
CA PHE A 898 -5.81 -5.60 59.10
C PHE A 898 -5.96 -4.09 59.28
N GLN A 899 -5.17 -3.34 58.52
CA GLN A 899 -5.20 -1.89 58.55
C GLN A 899 -6.40 -1.31 57.75
N VAL A 900 -6.91 -2.03 56.75
CA VAL A 900 -8.04 -1.59 55.92
C VAL A 900 -9.08 -2.71 55.79
N GLU A 901 -10.30 -2.44 56.22
CA GLU A 901 -11.39 -3.44 56.27
C GLU A 901 -11.77 -3.96 54.88
N MET A 902 -11.80 -3.11 53.85
CA MET A 902 -12.06 -3.57 52.47
C MET A 902 -11.01 -4.56 51.96
N ILE A 903 -9.75 -4.42 52.36
CA ILE A 903 -8.70 -5.37 52.01
C ILE A 903 -8.96 -6.70 52.74
N ARG A 904 -9.27 -6.66 54.04
CA ARG A 904 -9.67 -7.87 54.79
C ARG A 904 -10.83 -8.60 54.13
N ARG A 905 -11.88 -7.88 53.72
CA ARG A 905 -13.06 -8.44 53.03
C ARG A 905 -12.67 -9.17 51.74
N TRP A 906 -11.72 -8.65 50.97
CA TRP A 906 -11.20 -9.34 49.79
C TRP A 906 -10.51 -10.67 50.12
N PHE A 907 -9.61 -10.66 51.13
CA PHE A 907 -8.93 -11.89 51.58
C PHE A 907 -9.93 -12.93 52.13
N ALA A 908 -11.03 -12.49 52.74
CA ALA A 908 -12.12 -13.36 53.19
C ALA A 908 -13.01 -13.87 52.03
N TYR A 909 -13.24 -13.06 50.99
CA TYR A 909 -14.13 -13.36 49.86
C TYR A 909 -13.61 -14.51 48.98
N ARG A 910 -12.28 -14.65 48.85
CA ARG A 910 -11.58 -15.75 48.12
C ARG A 910 -12.22 -16.13 46.76
N PRO A 911 -12.29 -15.20 45.79
CA PRO A 911 -12.84 -15.51 44.47
C PRO A 911 -11.92 -16.42 43.63
N PHE A 912 -10.67 -16.61 44.04
CA PHE A 912 -9.65 -17.44 43.40
C PHE A 912 -8.79 -18.16 44.44
#